data_AF-A0A367LDU7-F1
#
_entry.id   AF-A0A367LDU7-F1
#
_cell.length_a   1.000
_cell.length_b   1.000
_cell.length_c   1.000
_cell.angle_alpha   90.00
_cell.angle_beta   90.00
_cell.angle_gamma   90.00
#
_symmetry.space_group_name_H-M   'P 1'
#
loop_
_entity.id
_entity.type
_entity.pdbx_description
1 polymer ?
#
loop_
_entity_poly.entity_id
_entity_poly.type
_entity_poly.pdbx_seq_one_letter_code
_entity_poly.pdbx_strand_id
1 'polypeptide(L)'
;MSPPIPAPRAFGRLLCRRCFSSSSLPPLRSRATPFRVPTQPRRTKYKTVEQARSRQSTGPFSWKAGAVFVATCAGLVWYFESEKERMKRKRIADATKGVGKPKVGGEFELVDQNGKPFTSGMLKGKHSLVYFGFTRCPDICPEELDKMARMLDLVEAKAPGSLLPIFVTCDPARDDPKALKSYLAEFHPAFIGLTGTYDQIKDMCKKYRVYFSTPQEVKPGQDYLVDHSIYFYLMDPEGDFVEALGRQHSPDEGAKLILGHRPFAMILARHASSFLVSRNSTALKQLQKIRQFSNTKLKKRSSLSDFAFAFESHSIDGVLYRGSQPIPSAGAALRTVRSLGIRYVFLTNGGGVSEDVKADSLNRRLGFSPEQDIVRGRLIVSHSPFRDWRHDAKQQTVLITASDPETARTVANDQRWAAARYGFTNAVTPADIVHGNDKYFPFDLFHDGLHPRHRHFSPESQRFDAILVWNDPRDWALDIQVIHDLLVSRQGYLGTISDKNGDASLPNNGWQQDGQPELWISNVDLFWKTEYPVNRFGTGAFAEALKGVWSAVSDGAELQYQALGKPSGTTYDYAHKRLLRYYSDVAGRDIQHHPLRRVYMIGDNPESDIRGANEFHPEDGTEWISILVRTGVWKKTVAEPEPRHRPAVIVDDVMEAVSWALENEGQSTDTPRCKMRSEL
;
A
#
# COMPACT_ATOMS: atom_id res chain seq x y z
N MET A 1 -57.70 30.69 19.54
CA MET A 1 -58.86 29.92 19.05
C MET A 1 -58.35 28.94 18.01
N SER A 2 -58.42 27.65 18.32
CA SER A 2 -57.93 26.52 17.51
C SER A 2 -59.08 25.87 16.73
N PRO A 3 -58.76 25.02 15.74
CA PRO A 3 -59.43 23.73 15.62
C PRO A 3 -58.43 22.55 15.48
N PRO A 4 -58.88 21.29 15.67
CA PRO A 4 -58.14 20.32 16.48
C PRO A 4 -57.50 19.14 15.73
N ILE A 5 -56.62 18.49 16.49
CA ILE A 5 -55.88 17.24 16.27
C ILE A 5 -56.81 16.01 16.26
N PRO A 6 -56.54 14.95 15.45
CA PRO A 6 -57.05 13.61 15.73
C PRO A 6 -55.98 12.71 16.37
N ALA A 7 -56.38 12.05 17.47
CA ALA A 7 -55.64 11.06 18.25
C ALA A 7 -55.87 9.61 17.70
N PRO A 8 -55.13 8.59 18.19
CA PRO A 8 -54.87 7.34 17.47
C PRO A 8 -55.92 6.24 17.71
N ARG A 9 -56.03 5.31 16.75
CA ARG A 9 -56.92 4.14 16.80
C ARG A 9 -56.35 3.01 17.66
N ALA A 10 -57.17 2.56 18.61
CA ALA A 10 -57.00 1.35 19.40
C ALA A 10 -57.33 0.09 18.58
N PHE A 11 -56.59 -1.01 18.81
CA PHE A 11 -56.98 -2.36 18.38
C PHE A 11 -57.46 -3.15 19.59
N GLY A 12 -58.75 -3.49 19.57
CA GLY A 12 -59.43 -4.33 20.56
C GLY A 12 -59.31 -5.83 20.25
N ARG A 13 -59.32 -6.61 21.33
CA ARG A 13 -59.47 -8.08 21.36
C ARG A 13 -60.91 -8.51 21.05
N LEU A 14 -61.05 -9.67 20.38
CA LEU A 14 -62.18 -10.61 20.44
C LEU A 14 -61.68 -11.93 19.80
N LEU A 15 -61.35 -13.00 20.54
CA LEU A 15 -62.21 -14.04 21.12
C LEU A 15 -63.25 -14.66 20.16
N CYS A 16 -62.96 -15.86 19.65
CA CYS A 16 -63.77 -17.09 19.76
C CYS A 16 -63.21 -18.17 18.79
N ARG A 17 -63.40 -19.49 18.87
CA ARG A 17 -63.66 -20.52 19.90
C ARG A 17 -63.92 -21.81 19.07
N ARG A 18 -63.65 -22.98 19.68
CA ARG A 18 -64.13 -24.35 19.35
C ARG A 18 -63.28 -25.16 18.33
N CYS A 19 -63.03 -26.47 18.49
CA CYS A 19 -63.40 -27.46 19.51
C CYS A 19 -62.72 -28.83 19.23
N PHE A 20 -62.43 -29.59 20.31
CA PHE A 20 -62.46 -31.06 20.50
C PHE A 20 -61.69 -31.99 19.52
N SER A 21 -61.09 -33.12 19.88
CA SER A 21 -60.83 -33.94 21.09
C SER A 21 -59.91 -35.08 20.63
N SER A 22 -59.04 -35.69 21.43
CA SER A 22 -59.41 -36.91 22.16
C SER A 22 -58.29 -37.38 23.12
N SER A 23 -58.73 -37.81 24.32
CA SER A 23 -58.29 -38.99 25.12
C SER A 23 -56.79 -39.26 25.32
N SER A 24 -56.24 -39.59 26.50
CA SER A 24 -56.79 -40.03 27.79
C SER A 24 -55.61 -40.34 28.71
N LEU A 25 -55.65 -39.91 29.98
CA LEU A 25 -54.76 -40.36 31.06
C LEU A 25 -55.63 -40.96 32.18
N PRO A 26 -55.26 -42.14 32.73
CA PRO A 26 -55.65 -42.56 34.07
C PRO A 26 -54.43 -42.76 35.00
N PRO A 27 -54.67 -42.94 36.32
CA PRO A 27 -53.92 -42.21 37.35
C PRO A 27 -52.92 -43.03 38.18
N LEU A 28 -52.20 -42.28 39.01
CA LEU A 28 -51.25 -42.66 40.07
C LEU A 28 -51.70 -43.81 41.00
N ARG A 29 -50.77 -44.76 41.27
CA ARG A 29 -50.51 -45.26 42.63
C ARG A 29 -49.13 -45.92 42.82
N SER A 30 -48.40 -45.38 43.80
CA SER A 30 -47.38 -45.93 44.72
C SER A 30 -46.51 -47.15 44.37
N ARG A 31 -45.18 -46.96 44.48
CA ARG A 31 -44.32 -47.90 45.22
C ARG A 31 -43.07 -47.17 45.78
N ALA A 32 -42.80 -47.42 47.06
CA ALA A 32 -41.71 -46.85 47.85
C ALA A 32 -40.38 -47.61 47.65
N THR A 33 -39.25 -46.93 47.79
CA THR A 33 -37.93 -47.50 48.13
C THR A 33 -37.01 -46.43 48.78
N PRO A 34 -36.02 -46.83 49.61
CA PRO A 34 -35.76 -46.17 50.89
C PRO A 34 -34.55 -45.23 50.94
N PHE A 35 -34.60 -44.35 51.93
CA PHE A 35 -33.54 -43.48 52.45
C PHE A 35 -32.24 -44.24 52.80
N ARG A 36 -31.08 -43.66 52.46
CA ARG A 36 -29.76 -44.10 52.93
C ARG A 36 -29.18 -43.06 53.91
N VAL A 37 -28.92 -43.53 55.13
CA VAL A 37 -28.38 -42.80 56.30
C VAL A 37 -26.87 -42.52 56.13
N PRO A 38 -26.32 -41.40 56.65
CA PRO A 38 -24.89 -41.09 56.57
C PRO A 38 -24.08 -41.77 57.69
N THR A 39 -22.92 -42.35 57.35
CA THR A 39 -21.99 -42.98 58.31
C THR A 39 -20.95 -41.98 58.83
N GLN A 40 -20.85 -41.88 60.16
CA GLN A 40 -19.90 -41.05 60.93
C GLN A 40 -18.43 -41.47 60.77
N PRO A 41 -17.46 -40.56 60.98
CA PRO A 41 -16.03 -40.88 60.98
C PRO A 41 -15.57 -41.42 62.35
N ARG A 42 -14.82 -42.54 62.33
CA ARG A 42 -14.14 -43.09 63.51
C ARG A 42 -12.68 -42.63 63.53
N ARG A 43 -12.30 -41.85 64.55
CA ARG A 43 -10.91 -41.52 64.91
C ARG A 43 -10.31 -42.65 65.76
N THR A 44 -9.13 -43.17 65.40
CA THR A 44 -8.23 -43.83 66.37
C THR A 44 -6.74 -43.63 66.05
N LYS A 45 -6.09 -42.94 67.00
CA LYS A 45 -4.74 -43.06 67.57
C LYS A 45 -3.46 -42.77 66.74
N TYR A 46 -2.68 -41.87 67.35
CA TYR A 46 -1.40 -41.30 66.98
C TYR A 46 -0.25 -42.32 66.94
N LYS A 47 0.65 -42.16 65.96
CA LYS A 47 2.05 -42.66 65.98
C LYS A 47 3.00 -41.48 66.22
N THR A 48 4.04 -41.71 67.01
CA THR A 48 5.02 -40.73 67.50
C THR A 48 5.87 -40.11 66.38
N VAL A 49 6.27 -38.85 66.59
CA VAL A 49 6.91 -37.94 65.60
C VAL A 49 8.32 -38.39 65.17
N GLU A 50 9.03 -39.16 66.00
CA GLU A 50 10.42 -39.56 65.72
C GLU A 50 10.57 -40.65 64.65
N GLN A 51 9.63 -41.60 64.54
CA GLN A 51 9.67 -42.64 63.49
C GLN A 51 9.22 -42.13 62.11
N ALA A 52 8.57 -40.97 62.04
CA ALA A 52 8.24 -40.32 60.76
C ALA A 52 9.45 -39.57 60.17
N ARG A 53 10.38 -39.08 61.00
CA ARG A 53 11.57 -38.33 60.56
C ARG A 53 12.68 -39.19 59.95
N SER A 54 12.79 -40.48 60.29
CA SER A 54 13.86 -41.34 59.76
C SER A 54 13.56 -41.98 58.40
N ARG A 55 12.34 -41.85 57.87
CA ARG A 55 11.95 -42.33 56.52
C ARG A 55 11.94 -41.24 55.44
N GLN A 56 12.17 -39.97 55.80
CA GLN A 56 12.21 -38.83 54.89
C GLN A 56 13.58 -38.12 54.98
N SER A 57 14.67 -38.83 54.72
CA SER A 57 16.00 -38.21 54.55
C SER A 57 16.30 -37.79 53.09
N THR A 58 15.30 -37.82 52.21
CA THR A 58 15.38 -37.18 50.90
C THR A 58 14.28 -36.14 50.83
N GLY A 59 14.68 -34.86 50.83
CA GLY A 59 13.77 -33.73 50.64
C GLY A 59 13.04 -33.82 49.30
N PRO A 60 12.02 -32.98 49.04
CA PRO A 60 11.10 -33.11 47.92
C PRO A 60 11.73 -33.02 46.52
N PHE A 61 13.05 -32.79 46.43
CA PHE A 61 13.81 -32.83 45.19
C PHE A 61 15.12 -33.61 45.39
N SER A 62 15.19 -34.84 44.86
CA SER A 62 16.49 -35.47 44.64
C SER A 62 17.18 -34.79 43.46
N TRP A 63 18.53 -34.72 43.46
CA TRP A 63 19.27 -34.15 42.33
C TRP A 63 18.96 -34.87 41.00
N LYS A 64 18.59 -36.16 41.07
CA LYS A 64 18.11 -36.95 39.93
C LYS A 64 16.77 -36.40 39.40
N ALA A 65 15.84 -36.03 40.29
CA ALA A 65 14.58 -35.40 39.91
C ALA A 65 14.79 -34.01 39.30
N GLY A 66 15.73 -33.22 39.83
CA GLY A 66 16.12 -31.93 39.25
C GLY A 66 16.72 -32.07 37.85
N ALA A 67 17.61 -33.05 37.64
CA ALA A 67 18.20 -33.33 36.33
C ALA A 67 17.15 -33.75 35.30
N VAL A 68 16.20 -34.62 35.68
CA VAL A 68 15.09 -35.04 34.81
C VAL A 68 14.17 -33.86 34.48
N PHE A 69 13.88 -32.99 35.45
CA PHE A 69 13.08 -31.79 35.22
C PHE A 69 13.73 -30.84 34.21
N VAL A 70 15.03 -30.54 34.37
CA VAL A 70 15.78 -29.68 33.44
C VAL A 70 15.85 -30.29 32.04
N ALA A 71 16.12 -31.59 31.93
CA ALA A 71 16.13 -32.28 30.64
C ALA A 71 14.75 -32.26 29.96
N THR A 72 13.67 -32.39 30.73
CA THR A 72 12.30 -32.31 30.22
C THR A 72 11.95 -30.90 29.77
N CYS A 73 12.32 -29.87 30.54
CA CYS A 73 12.14 -28.47 30.15
C CYS A 73 12.95 -28.12 28.89
N ALA A 74 14.20 -28.53 28.79
CA ALA A 74 15.03 -28.33 27.61
C ALA A 74 14.46 -29.05 26.38
N GLY A 75 13.98 -30.29 26.55
CA GLY A 75 13.30 -31.04 25.50
C GLY A 75 12.01 -30.39 25.04
N LEU A 76 11.22 -29.81 25.96
CA LEU A 76 10.01 -29.06 25.64
C LEU A 76 10.32 -27.74 24.93
N VAL A 77 11.31 -26.98 25.38
CA VAL A 77 11.75 -25.75 24.70
C VAL A 77 12.22 -26.06 23.28
N TRP A 78 13.08 -27.07 23.13
CA TRP A 78 13.52 -27.53 21.80
C TRP A 78 12.37 -28.03 20.93
N TYR A 79 11.41 -28.77 21.51
CA TYR A 79 10.20 -29.21 20.81
C TYR A 79 9.34 -28.04 20.34
N PHE A 80 9.07 -27.06 21.21
CA PHE A 80 8.28 -25.88 20.86
C PHE A 80 9.01 -24.95 19.88
N GLU A 81 10.32 -24.78 20.00
CA GLU A 81 11.11 -24.02 19.03
C GLU A 81 11.17 -24.72 17.67
N SER A 82 11.36 -26.05 17.66
CA SER A 82 11.37 -26.83 16.41
C SER A 82 10.00 -26.87 15.73
N GLU A 83 8.90 -27.01 16.47
CA GLU A 83 7.53 -26.89 15.93
C GLU A 83 7.24 -25.46 15.49
N LYS A 84 7.68 -24.43 16.22
CA LYS A 84 7.52 -23.03 15.82
C LYS A 84 8.28 -22.73 14.52
N GLU A 85 9.49 -23.25 14.36
CA GLU A 85 10.25 -23.14 13.11
C GLU A 85 9.63 -23.98 11.98
N ARG A 86 9.12 -25.17 12.25
CA ARG A 86 8.39 -26.00 11.27
C ARG A 86 7.09 -25.32 10.82
N MET A 87 6.35 -24.73 11.74
CA MET A 87 5.12 -23.98 11.47
C MET A 87 5.41 -22.66 10.77
N LYS A 88 6.50 -21.95 11.09
CA LYS A 88 6.96 -20.79 10.31
C LYS A 88 7.33 -21.19 8.89
N ARG A 89 8.07 -22.29 8.69
CA ARG A 89 8.40 -22.82 7.36
C ARG A 89 7.15 -23.21 6.58
N LYS A 90 6.19 -23.87 7.23
CA LYS A 90 4.90 -24.21 6.64
C LYS A 90 4.07 -22.97 6.32
N ARG A 91 4.06 -21.96 7.19
CA ARG A 91 3.34 -20.69 7.02
C ARG A 91 3.98 -19.78 5.98
N ILE A 92 5.31 -19.80 5.83
CA ILE A 92 6.02 -19.16 4.72
C ILE A 92 5.71 -19.90 3.42
N ALA A 93 5.80 -21.23 3.40
CA ALA A 93 5.43 -22.03 2.22
C ALA A 93 3.95 -21.89 1.83
N ASP A 94 3.04 -21.73 2.80
CA ASP A 94 1.61 -21.53 2.58
C ASP A 94 1.29 -20.06 2.25
N ALA A 95 2.07 -19.09 2.74
CA ALA A 95 1.97 -17.68 2.34
C ALA A 95 2.54 -17.42 0.93
N THR A 96 3.55 -18.19 0.50
CA THR A 96 4.05 -18.19 -0.88
C THR A 96 3.13 -18.99 -1.82
N LYS A 97 2.25 -19.85 -1.29
CA LYS A 97 1.13 -20.45 -2.04
C LYS A 97 -0.06 -19.48 -2.11
N GLY A 98 0.18 -18.33 -2.71
CA GLY A 98 -0.90 -17.54 -3.31
C GLY A 98 -1.66 -18.38 -4.34
N VAL A 99 -2.95 -18.14 -4.41
CA VAL A 99 -3.95 -18.84 -5.24
C VAL A 99 -3.47 -18.97 -6.70
N GLY A 100 -3.17 -20.20 -7.13
CA GLY A 100 -2.84 -20.58 -8.51
C GLY A 100 -1.44 -20.16 -8.99
N LYS A 101 -0.49 -21.11 -9.10
CA LYS A 101 0.77 -20.86 -9.82
C LYS A 101 0.47 -20.38 -11.25
N PRO A 102 1.00 -19.23 -11.72
CA PRO A 102 0.96 -18.88 -13.13
C PRO A 102 1.64 -20.01 -13.92
N LYS A 103 0.93 -20.65 -14.86
CA LYS A 103 1.57 -21.52 -15.84
C LYS A 103 2.37 -20.62 -16.80
N VAL A 104 3.63 -20.37 -16.46
CA VAL A 104 4.63 -19.67 -17.26
C VAL A 104 5.74 -20.67 -17.57
N GLY A 105 6.09 -20.79 -18.85
CA GLY A 105 6.97 -21.84 -19.36
C GLY A 105 6.21 -22.94 -20.11
N GLY A 106 6.94 -23.79 -20.81
CA GLY A 106 6.40 -24.86 -21.63
C GLY A 106 7.43 -25.40 -22.63
N GLU A 107 7.08 -26.48 -23.33
CA GLU A 107 7.94 -27.06 -24.35
C GLU A 107 8.09 -26.10 -25.53
N PHE A 108 9.30 -25.96 -26.05
CA PHE A 108 9.57 -25.17 -27.25
C PHE A 108 10.75 -25.77 -28.01
N GLU A 109 10.78 -25.50 -29.31
CA GLU A 109 11.87 -25.84 -30.20
C GLU A 109 12.22 -24.59 -31.01
N LEU A 110 13.43 -24.08 -30.83
CA LEU A 110 13.97 -22.91 -31.51
C LEU A 110 15.37 -23.24 -32.05
N VAL A 111 16.04 -22.25 -32.62
CA VAL A 111 17.41 -22.35 -33.14
C VAL A 111 18.28 -21.35 -32.40
N ASP A 112 19.48 -21.77 -32.00
CA ASP A 112 20.46 -20.90 -31.35
C ASP A 112 21.17 -19.98 -32.35
N GLN A 113 21.97 -19.03 -31.84
CA GLN A 113 22.76 -18.10 -32.64
C GLN A 113 23.88 -18.78 -33.49
N ASN A 114 24.09 -20.08 -33.34
CA ASN A 114 25.01 -20.89 -34.14
C ASN A 114 24.29 -21.77 -35.18
N GLY A 115 22.97 -21.65 -35.29
CA GLY A 115 22.16 -22.45 -36.21
C GLY A 115 21.86 -23.88 -35.71
N LYS A 116 22.08 -24.18 -34.43
CA LYS A 116 21.79 -25.48 -33.83
C LYS A 116 20.38 -25.50 -33.21
N PRO A 117 19.64 -26.61 -33.30
CA PRO A 117 18.37 -26.76 -32.60
C PRO A 117 18.55 -26.60 -31.08
N PHE A 118 17.67 -25.83 -30.45
CA PHE A 118 17.64 -25.59 -29.01
C PHE A 118 16.23 -25.85 -28.48
N THR A 119 16.12 -26.73 -27.48
CA THR A 119 14.83 -27.15 -26.93
C THR A 119 14.71 -26.81 -25.45
N SER A 120 13.49 -26.75 -24.92
CA SER A 120 13.24 -26.51 -23.49
C SER A 120 13.96 -27.52 -22.58
N GLY A 121 14.20 -28.74 -23.05
CA GLY A 121 14.95 -29.77 -22.30
C GLY A 121 16.39 -29.38 -22.01
N MET A 122 17.00 -28.50 -22.81
CA MET A 122 18.36 -28.00 -22.61
C MET A 122 18.46 -26.97 -21.48
N LEU A 123 17.32 -26.44 -20.99
CA LEU A 123 17.29 -25.57 -19.82
C LEU A 123 17.32 -26.35 -18.50
N LYS A 124 17.01 -27.66 -18.53
CA LYS A 124 16.91 -28.47 -17.32
C LYS A 124 18.28 -28.71 -16.67
N GLY A 125 18.27 -28.83 -15.35
CA GLY A 125 19.47 -29.04 -14.53
C GLY A 125 20.22 -27.76 -14.14
N LYS A 126 19.83 -26.60 -14.68
CA LYS A 126 20.40 -25.28 -14.33
C LYS A 126 19.29 -24.25 -14.18
N HIS A 127 19.53 -23.20 -13.40
CA HIS A 127 18.61 -22.06 -13.43
C HIS A 127 18.77 -21.36 -14.78
N SER A 128 17.67 -20.90 -15.37
CA SER A 128 17.72 -20.10 -16.58
C SER A 128 17.10 -18.74 -16.36
N LEU A 129 17.75 -17.72 -16.88
CA LEU A 129 17.27 -16.35 -16.88
C LEU A 129 16.90 -16.02 -18.33
N VAL A 130 15.60 -15.97 -18.62
CA VAL A 130 15.07 -15.79 -19.97
C VAL A 130 14.65 -14.34 -20.17
N TYR A 131 15.19 -13.68 -21.18
CA TYR A 131 14.83 -12.32 -21.59
C TYR A 131 14.32 -12.32 -23.02
N PHE A 132 13.24 -11.58 -23.27
CA PHE A 132 12.66 -11.41 -24.59
C PHE A 132 13.00 -10.01 -25.11
N GLY A 133 13.55 -9.91 -26.32
CA GLY A 133 14.03 -8.64 -26.88
C GLY A 133 14.26 -8.72 -28.39
N PHE A 134 14.92 -7.73 -28.99
CA PHE A 134 15.31 -7.77 -30.41
C PHE A 134 16.56 -6.92 -30.68
N THR A 135 17.32 -7.24 -31.73
CA THR A 135 18.66 -6.62 -31.95
C THR A 135 18.61 -5.15 -32.35
N ARG A 136 17.47 -4.68 -32.89
CA ARG A 136 17.27 -3.29 -33.34
C ARG A 136 16.61 -2.39 -32.30
N CYS A 137 16.49 -2.86 -31.05
CA CYS A 137 15.92 -2.06 -29.97
C CYS A 137 16.88 -0.91 -29.64
N PRO A 138 16.45 0.37 -29.75
CA PRO A 138 17.38 1.49 -29.70
C PRO A 138 17.95 1.78 -28.30
N ASP A 139 17.20 1.45 -27.24
CA ASP A 139 17.53 1.88 -25.87
C ASP A 139 17.35 0.78 -24.80
N ILE A 140 16.21 0.07 -24.77
CA ILE A 140 15.85 -0.78 -23.62
C ILE A 140 16.61 -2.11 -23.60
N CYS A 141 16.67 -2.85 -24.72
CA CYS A 141 17.34 -4.14 -24.74
C CYS A 141 18.84 -4.05 -24.43
N PRO A 142 19.61 -3.06 -24.94
CA PRO A 142 21.01 -2.91 -24.53
C PRO A 142 21.20 -2.71 -23.02
N GLU A 143 20.36 -1.87 -22.39
CA GLU A 143 20.42 -1.61 -20.94
C GLU A 143 20.14 -2.89 -20.12
N GLU A 144 19.10 -3.64 -20.50
CA GLU A 144 18.74 -4.88 -19.82
C GLU A 144 19.76 -6.00 -20.08
N LEU A 145 20.39 -6.05 -21.25
CA LEU A 145 21.48 -7.01 -21.53
C LEU A 145 22.74 -6.72 -20.70
N ASP A 146 23.12 -5.45 -20.54
CA ASP A 146 24.21 -5.04 -19.63
C ASP A 146 23.91 -5.43 -18.18
N LYS A 147 22.66 -5.25 -17.76
CA LYS A 147 22.20 -5.66 -16.42
C LYS A 147 22.25 -7.17 -16.26
N MET A 148 21.83 -7.93 -17.27
CA MET A 148 21.87 -9.39 -17.30
C MET A 148 23.31 -9.92 -17.27
N ALA A 149 24.24 -9.28 -17.97
CA ALA A 149 25.66 -9.61 -17.94
C ALA A 149 26.23 -9.45 -16.54
N ARG A 150 25.93 -8.33 -15.86
CA ARG A 150 26.35 -8.10 -14.47
C ARG A 150 25.73 -9.10 -13.49
N MET A 151 24.45 -9.43 -13.64
CA MET A 151 23.79 -10.46 -12.82
C MET A 151 24.50 -11.81 -12.97
N LEU A 152 24.84 -12.16 -14.21
CA LEU A 152 25.56 -13.39 -14.51
C LEU A 152 26.95 -13.40 -13.89
N ASP A 153 27.75 -12.35 -14.03
CA ASP A 153 29.10 -12.25 -13.43
C ASP A 153 29.05 -12.43 -11.90
N LEU A 154 28.08 -11.80 -11.24
CA LEU A 154 27.89 -11.90 -9.78
C LEU A 154 27.48 -13.31 -9.34
N VAL A 155 26.65 -14.00 -10.14
CA VAL A 155 26.24 -15.38 -9.88
C VAL A 155 27.39 -16.33 -10.14
N GLU A 156 28.10 -16.20 -11.27
CA GLU A 156 29.26 -17.02 -11.64
C GLU A 156 30.38 -16.91 -10.61
N ALA A 157 30.63 -15.72 -10.04
CA ALA A 157 31.64 -15.53 -8.99
C ALA A 157 31.36 -16.37 -7.72
N LYS A 158 30.09 -16.70 -7.44
CA LYS A 158 29.67 -17.46 -6.25
C LYS A 158 29.27 -18.91 -6.57
N ALA A 159 28.85 -19.15 -7.80
CA ALA A 159 28.23 -20.39 -8.25
C ALA A 159 28.52 -20.61 -9.75
N PRO A 160 29.77 -20.97 -10.11
CA PRO A 160 30.14 -21.10 -11.50
C PRO A 160 29.28 -22.10 -12.27
N GLY A 161 28.84 -21.73 -13.47
CA GLY A 161 28.07 -22.56 -14.41
C GLY A 161 26.63 -22.85 -14.00
N SER A 162 26.09 -22.14 -13.00
CA SER A 162 24.78 -22.43 -12.41
C SER A 162 23.59 -21.69 -13.06
N LEU A 163 23.87 -20.66 -13.88
CA LEU A 163 22.87 -19.82 -14.53
C LEU A 163 23.03 -19.86 -16.06
N LEU A 164 21.93 -20.08 -16.77
CA LEU A 164 21.86 -20.00 -18.22
C LEU A 164 21.23 -18.66 -18.64
N PRO A 165 22.00 -17.75 -19.26
CA PRO A 165 21.48 -16.47 -19.73
C PRO A 165 20.89 -16.61 -21.14
N ILE A 166 19.55 -16.69 -21.24
CA ILE A 166 18.83 -16.91 -22.50
C ILE A 166 18.23 -15.60 -23.01
N PHE A 167 18.54 -15.23 -24.24
CA PHE A 167 17.91 -14.15 -25.00
C PHE A 167 17.02 -14.75 -26.08
N VAL A 168 15.75 -14.38 -26.15
CA VAL A 168 14.80 -14.83 -27.17
C VAL A 168 14.38 -13.62 -28.00
N THR A 169 14.53 -13.70 -29.33
CA THR A 169 14.06 -12.60 -30.19
C THR A 169 12.54 -12.52 -30.27
N CYS A 170 11.99 -11.31 -30.23
CA CYS A 170 10.60 -10.99 -30.59
C CYS A 170 10.46 -10.57 -32.06
N ASP A 171 11.55 -10.46 -32.81
CA ASP A 171 11.61 -10.01 -34.19
C ASP A 171 12.40 -10.99 -35.10
N PRO A 172 11.91 -12.23 -35.30
CA PRO A 172 12.62 -13.23 -36.08
C PRO A 172 12.80 -12.86 -37.56
N ALA A 173 12.04 -11.90 -38.09
CA ALA A 173 12.17 -11.44 -39.47
C ALA A 173 13.47 -10.64 -39.71
N ARG A 174 14.02 -10.03 -38.66
CA ARG A 174 15.25 -9.22 -38.72
C ARG A 174 16.40 -9.82 -37.91
N ASP A 175 16.10 -10.66 -36.94
CA ASP A 175 17.04 -11.28 -36.02
C ASP A 175 17.34 -12.74 -36.41
N ASP A 176 18.11 -12.91 -37.50
CA ASP A 176 18.66 -14.20 -37.87
C ASP A 176 19.77 -14.66 -36.88
N PRO A 177 20.19 -15.94 -36.90
CA PRO A 177 21.24 -16.42 -35.99
C PRO A 177 22.53 -15.60 -36.04
N LYS A 178 22.90 -15.08 -37.21
CA LYS A 178 24.13 -14.31 -37.41
C LYS A 178 24.03 -12.91 -36.78
N ALA A 179 22.88 -12.25 -36.91
CA ALA A 179 22.57 -10.98 -36.28
C ALA A 179 22.57 -11.11 -34.77
N LEU A 180 21.89 -12.14 -34.23
CA LEU A 180 21.90 -12.44 -32.80
C LEU A 180 23.31 -12.68 -32.26
N LYS A 181 24.11 -13.48 -32.98
CA LYS A 181 25.49 -13.78 -32.57
C LYS A 181 26.36 -12.52 -32.50
N SER A 182 26.21 -11.63 -33.49
CA SER A 182 26.98 -10.38 -33.55
C SER A 182 26.56 -9.43 -32.42
N TYR A 183 25.25 -9.28 -32.22
CA TYR A 183 24.68 -8.38 -31.21
C TYR A 183 25.01 -8.84 -29.77
N LEU A 184 24.78 -10.12 -29.45
CA LEU A 184 24.99 -10.63 -28.10
C LEU A 184 26.48 -10.70 -27.70
N ALA A 185 27.39 -10.81 -28.68
CA ALA A 185 28.82 -10.81 -28.45
C ALA A 185 29.35 -9.47 -27.89
N GLU A 186 28.61 -8.36 -28.07
CA GLU A 186 28.96 -7.05 -27.51
C GLU A 186 28.73 -6.97 -26.00
N PHE A 187 27.85 -7.82 -25.45
CA PHE A 187 27.43 -7.75 -24.04
C PHE A 187 28.12 -8.81 -23.17
N HIS A 188 27.97 -10.10 -23.52
CA HIS A 188 28.57 -11.18 -22.74
C HIS A 188 28.72 -12.49 -23.54
N PRO A 189 29.89 -13.16 -23.52
CA PRO A 189 30.15 -14.34 -24.35
C PRO A 189 29.31 -15.58 -23.98
N ALA A 190 28.76 -15.63 -22.76
CA ALA A 190 27.92 -16.75 -22.31
C ALA A 190 26.44 -16.65 -22.73
N PHE A 191 26.03 -15.53 -23.34
CA PHE A 191 24.63 -15.36 -23.78
C PHE A 191 24.25 -16.37 -24.86
N ILE A 192 23.07 -16.96 -24.70
CA ILE A 192 22.47 -17.89 -25.66
C ILE A 192 21.31 -17.16 -26.33
N GLY A 193 21.44 -16.87 -27.61
CA GLY A 193 20.43 -16.19 -28.42
C GLY A 193 19.57 -17.20 -29.16
N LEU A 194 18.26 -17.13 -29.00
CA LEU A 194 17.29 -18.02 -29.64
C LEU A 194 16.42 -17.24 -30.64
N THR A 195 16.26 -17.83 -31.82
CA THR A 195 15.37 -17.37 -32.90
C THR A 195 14.65 -18.56 -33.54
N GLY A 196 13.66 -18.29 -34.40
CA GLY A 196 12.84 -19.31 -35.03
C GLY A 196 11.86 -18.72 -36.02
N THR A 197 10.85 -19.47 -36.43
CA THR A 197 9.76 -18.92 -37.23
C THR A 197 8.89 -17.99 -36.39
N TYR A 198 8.15 -17.10 -37.04
CA TYR A 198 7.20 -16.20 -36.37
C TYR A 198 6.23 -16.97 -35.46
N ASP A 199 5.72 -18.12 -35.92
CA ASP A 199 4.79 -18.95 -35.15
C ASP A 199 5.44 -19.60 -33.94
N GLN A 200 6.71 -20.03 -34.04
CA GLN A 200 7.47 -20.57 -32.90
C GLN A 200 7.72 -19.49 -31.84
N ILE A 201 8.11 -18.28 -32.25
CA ILE A 201 8.30 -17.15 -31.33
C ILE A 201 6.98 -16.74 -30.69
N LYS A 202 5.89 -16.68 -31.47
CA LYS A 202 4.55 -16.37 -30.98
C LYS A 202 4.06 -17.37 -29.94
N ASP A 203 4.26 -18.65 -30.21
CA ASP A 203 3.90 -19.73 -29.29
C ASP A 203 4.73 -19.67 -28.00
N MET A 204 6.04 -19.45 -28.09
CA MET A 204 6.88 -19.26 -26.91
C MET A 204 6.47 -18.02 -26.11
N CYS A 205 6.25 -16.87 -26.75
CA CYS A 205 5.78 -15.66 -26.07
C CYS A 205 4.45 -15.90 -25.36
N LYS A 206 3.51 -16.64 -25.97
CA LYS A 206 2.24 -17.04 -25.32
C LYS A 206 2.46 -17.91 -24.08
N LYS A 207 3.36 -18.91 -24.15
CA LYS A 207 3.72 -19.80 -23.03
C LYS A 207 4.40 -19.06 -21.88
N TYR A 208 5.22 -18.07 -22.20
CA TYR A 208 5.89 -17.20 -21.21
C TYR A 208 5.03 -15.99 -20.82
N ARG A 209 3.81 -15.86 -21.37
CA ARG A 209 2.89 -14.72 -21.17
C ARG A 209 3.50 -13.35 -21.51
N VAL A 210 4.43 -13.35 -22.46
CA VAL A 210 5.06 -12.15 -23.03
C VAL A 210 4.11 -11.56 -24.06
N TYR A 211 3.76 -10.29 -23.87
CA TYR A 211 3.10 -9.52 -24.92
C TYR A 211 4.16 -9.13 -25.94
N PHE A 212 3.86 -9.30 -27.23
CA PHE A 212 4.63 -8.69 -28.30
C PHE A 212 3.71 -8.24 -29.44
N SER A 213 4.11 -7.17 -30.14
CA SER A 213 3.41 -6.67 -31.32
C SER A 213 4.40 -6.46 -32.46
N THR A 214 4.34 -7.35 -33.46
CA THR A 214 5.09 -7.25 -34.71
C THR A 214 4.18 -7.57 -35.91
N PRO A 215 4.30 -6.88 -37.06
CA PRO A 215 3.51 -7.20 -38.24
C PRO A 215 3.87 -8.59 -38.78
N GLN A 216 2.86 -9.40 -39.14
CA GLN A 216 3.08 -10.74 -39.71
C GLN A 216 3.67 -10.69 -41.13
N GLU A 217 3.34 -9.65 -41.90
CA GLU A 217 3.75 -9.49 -43.30
C GLU A 217 4.59 -8.22 -43.46
N VAL A 218 5.90 -8.35 -43.24
CA VAL A 218 6.84 -7.25 -43.47
C VAL A 218 7.41 -7.39 -44.89
N LYS A 219 7.22 -6.38 -45.74
CA LYS A 219 7.92 -6.33 -47.03
C LYS A 219 9.43 -6.08 -46.80
N PRO A 220 10.34 -6.72 -47.55
CA PRO A 220 11.78 -6.47 -47.41
C PRO A 220 12.10 -4.96 -47.46
N GLY A 221 12.63 -4.42 -46.37
CA GLY A 221 13.00 -3.00 -46.25
C GLY A 221 11.98 -2.06 -45.58
N GLN A 222 10.78 -2.51 -45.20
CA GLN A 222 9.84 -1.69 -44.42
C GLN A 222 10.24 -1.58 -42.95
N ASP A 223 10.12 -0.37 -42.39
CA ASP A 223 10.32 -0.13 -40.97
C ASP A 223 9.03 -0.30 -40.14
N TYR A 224 9.11 -0.92 -38.97
CA TYR A 224 7.98 -1.14 -38.06
C TYR A 224 8.42 -1.11 -36.60
N LEU A 225 7.47 -0.78 -35.73
CA LEU A 225 7.65 -0.78 -34.29
C LEU A 225 7.45 -2.18 -33.73
N VAL A 226 8.29 -2.53 -32.76
CA VAL A 226 8.23 -3.78 -32.01
C VAL A 226 8.05 -3.43 -30.54
N ASP A 227 6.87 -3.72 -29.99
CA ASP A 227 6.62 -3.63 -28.55
C ASP A 227 6.75 -5.02 -27.92
N HIS A 228 7.41 -5.12 -26.76
CA HIS A 228 7.46 -6.36 -25.98
C HIS A 228 7.57 -6.14 -24.46
N SER A 229 7.23 -7.16 -23.66
CA SER A 229 7.47 -7.15 -22.20
C SER A 229 8.97 -7.18 -21.87
N ILE A 230 9.38 -6.46 -20.82
CA ILE A 230 10.79 -6.18 -20.47
C ILE A 230 11.28 -6.90 -19.19
N TYR A 231 10.61 -7.99 -18.81
CA TYR A 231 10.96 -8.76 -17.60
C TYR A 231 11.98 -9.85 -17.92
N PHE A 232 12.88 -10.14 -16.98
CA PHE A 232 13.61 -11.41 -16.96
C PHE A 232 12.79 -12.48 -16.24
N TYR A 233 12.67 -13.65 -16.83
CA TYR A 233 12.00 -14.80 -16.21
C TYR A 233 13.05 -15.73 -15.64
N LEU A 234 13.05 -15.90 -14.32
CA LEU A 234 13.88 -16.88 -13.63
C LEU A 234 13.13 -18.21 -13.61
N MET A 235 13.74 -19.23 -14.22
CA MET A 235 13.26 -20.60 -14.22
C MET A 235 14.20 -21.47 -13.38
N ASP A 236 13.64 -22.44 -12.68
CA ASP A 236 14.41 -23.42 -11.89
C ASP A 236 14.98 -24.55 -12.78
N PRO A 237 15.84 -25.43 -12.21
CA PRO A 237 16.40 -26.59 -12.93
C PRO A 237 15.37 -27.58 -13.46
N GLU A 238 14.14 -27.57 -12.96
CA GLU A 238 13.05 -28.42 -13.42
C GLU A 238 12.32 -27.80 -14.64
N GLY A 239 12.54 -26.50 -14.88
CA GLY A 239 11.91 -25.71 -15.94
C GLY A 239 10.62 -25.02 -15.51
N ASP A 240 10.36 -24.97 -14.20
CA ASP A 240 9.23 -24.25 -13.61
C ASP A 240 9.58 -22.78 -13.37
N PHE A 241 8.58 -21.91 -13.51
CA PHE A 241 8.72 -20.48 -13.25
C PHE A 241 8.88 -20.20 -11.75
N VAL A 242 9.94 -19.46 -11.41
CA VAL A 242 10.26 -19.04 -10.04
C VAL A 242 9.78 -17.62 -9.81
N GLU A 243 10.29 -16.68 -10.60
CA GLU A 243 10.14 -15.24 -10.34
C GLU A 243 10.40 -14.43 -11.62
N ALA A 244 9.78 -13.24 -11.71
CA ALA A 244 10.02 -12.29 -12.80
C ALA A 244 10.79 -11.07 -12.26
N LEU A 245 11.99 -10.82 -12.77
CA LEU A 245 12.80 -9.67 -12.40
C LEU A 245 12.51 -8.52 -13.37
N GLY A 246 11.82 -7.48 -12.88
CA GLY A 246 11.60 -6.24 -13.62
C GLY A 246 12.78 -5.27 -13.58
N ARG A 247 12.62 -4.12 -14.26
CA ARG A 247 13.62 -3.05 -14.35
C ARG A 247 14.07 -2.51 -13.00
N GLN A 248 13.19 -2.49 -12.01
CA GLN A 248 13.44 -1.99 -10.66
C GLN A 248 14.52 -2.76 -9.90
N HIS A 249 14.79 -4.02 -10.26
CA HIS A 249 15.82 -4.82 -9.58
C HIS A 249 17.21 -4.38 -10.03
N SER A 250 18.12 -4.14 -9.09
CA SER A 250 19.54 -3.97 -9.41
C SER A 250 20.19 -5.32 -9.80
N PRO A 251 21.34 -5.32 -10.50
CA PRO A 251 22.09 -6.56 -10.75
C PRO A 251 22.42 -7.34 -9.47
N ASP A 252 22.75 -6.65 -8.37
CA ASP A 252 23.07 -7.27 -7.09
C ASP A 252 21.86 -7.95 -6.43
N GLU A 253 20.70 -7.30 -6.46
CA GLU A 253 19.45 -7.89 -5.96
C GLU A 253 19.01 -9.07 -6.82
N GLY A 254 19.05 -8.93 -8.14
CA GLY A 254 18.76 -10.02 -9.07
C GLY A 254 19.68 -11.22 -8.84
N ALA A 255 20.99 -10.99 -8.74
CA ALA A 255 21.96 -12.03 -8.40
C ALA A 255 21.70 -12.66 -7.03
N LYS A 256 21.33 -11.86 -6.02
CA LYS A 256 21.00 -12.36 -4.68
C LYS A 256 19.73 -13.22 -4.68
N LEU A 257 18.71 -12.84 -5.44
CA LEU A 257 17.48 -13.63 -5.61
C LEU A 257 17.79 -14.95 -6.32
N ILE A 258 18.54 -14.91 -7.42
CA ILE A 258 19.00 -16.10 -8.15
C ILE A 258 19.77 -17.06 -7.22
N LEU A 259 20.67 -16.52 -6.40
CA LEU A 259 21.44 -17.31 -5.43
C LEU A 259 20.59 -17.81 -4.25
N GLY A 260 19.55 -17.07 -3.87
CA GLY A 260 18.65 -17.39 -2.76
C GLY A 260 17.66 -18.52 -3.07
N HIS A 261 17.28 -18.70 -4.33
CA HIS A 261 16.38 -19.77 -4.77
C HIS A 261 17.08 -21.11 -5.02
N ARG A 262 18.38 -21.21 -4.71
CA ARG A 262 19.14 -22.46 -4.88
C ARG A 262 18.76 -23.47 -3.80
N PRO A 263 18.39 -24.72 -4.15
CA PRO A 263 18.26 -25.79 -3.15
C PRO A 263 19.61 -26.07 -2.50
N PHE A 264 19.59 -26.34 -1.18
CA PHE A 264 20.74 -26.57 -0.30
C PHE A 264 21.59 -27.83 -0.67
N ALA A 265 21.33 -28.49 -1.80
CA ALA A 265 21.89 -29.79 -2.17
C ALA A 265 23.09 -29.74 -3.14
N MET A 266 23.60 -28.57 -3.55
CA MET A 266 24.82 -28.47 -4.36
C MET A 266 25.88 -27.55 -3.75
N ILE A 267 26.29 -27.88 -2.53
CA ILE A 267 27.56 -27.44 -1.94
C ILE A 267 28.41 -28.70 -1.76
N LEU A 268 28.98 -29.25 -2.84
CA LEU A 268 30.12 -30.17 -2.80
C LEU A 268 30.59 -30.44 -4.24
N ALA A 269 31.30 -29.47 -4.84
CA ALA A 269 32.24 -29.71 -5.94
C ALA A 269 33.18 -28.50 -6.07
N ARG A 270 34.23 -28.46 -5.24
CA ARG A 270 35.42 -27.61 -5.44
C ARG A 270 36.50 -28.48 -6.09
N HIS A 271 36.97 -28.10 -7.27
CA HIS A 271 38.37 -27.70 -7.55
C HIS A 271 38.71 -27.67 -9.04
N ALA A 272 39.73 -26.85 -9.35
CA ALA A 272 40.50 -26.67 -10.60
C ALA A 272 39.84 -25.76 -11.65
N SER A 273 40.43 -24.69 -12.19
CA SER A 273 41.81 -24.18 -12.16
C SER A 273 41.85 -22.69 -12.52
N SER A 274 42.92 -22.05 -12.05
CA SER A 274 43.41 -20.69 -12.31
C SER A 274 43.88 -20.44 -13.76
N PHE A 275 43.76 -19.21 -14.30
CA PHE A 275 44.90 -18.35 -14.73
C PHE A 275 44.50 -17.04 -15.46
N LEU A 276 45.20 -15.96 -15.07
CA LEU A 276 45.64 -14.74 -15.78
C LEU A 276 44.66 -13.73 -16.42
N VAL A 277 44.68 -12.54 -15.82
CA VAL A 277 44.32 -11.23 -16.38
C VAL A 277 45.52 -10.64 -17.12
N SER A 278 45.30 -10.14 -18.34
CA SER A 278 46.18 -9.19 -19.01
C SER A 278 45.35 -8.02 -19.55
N ARG A 279 45.74 -6.81 -19.14
CA ARG A 279 45.22 -5.53 -19.62
C ARG A 279 45.85 -5.20 -20.97
N ASN A 280 45.08 -4.62 -21.89
CA ASN A 280 45.63 -3.57 -22.72
C ASN A 280 44.55 -2.56 -23.15
N SER A 281 44.91 -1.30 -22.93
CA SER A 281 44.20 -0.10 -23.34
C SER A 281 44.45 0.20 -24.82
N THR A 282 43.41 0.45 -25.60
CA THR A 282 43.40 1.45 -26.71
C THR A 282 42.05 1.42 -27.45
N ALA A 283 41.09 2.24 -27.03
CA ALA A 283 39.94 2.61 -27.88
C ALA A 283 39.37 3.99 -27.46
N LEU A 284 40.26 4.96 -27.22
CA LEU A 284 39.92 6.33 -26.82
C LEU A 284 40.00 7.33 -27.99
N LYS A 285 39.86 6.85 -29.24
CA LYS A 285 40.01 7.72 -30.43
C LYS A 285 38.88 7.64 -31.46
N GLN A 286 37.71 7.12 -31.12
CA GLN A 286 36.55 7.07 -32.04
C GLN A 286 35.25 7.69 -31.49
N LEU A 287 35.36 8.64 -30.56
CA LEU A 287 34.21 9.28 -29.89
C LEU A 287 33.88 10.72 -30.35
N GLN A 288 34.43 11.20 -31.48
CA GLN A 288 34.22 12.59 -31.92
C GLN A 288 33.28 12.79 -33.11
N LYS A 289 32.67 11.74 -33.69
CA LYS A 289 31.76 11.89 -34.85
C LYS A 289 30.26 11.69 -34.60
N ILE A 290 29.83 11.33 -33.39
CA ILE A 290 28.40 11.07 -33.05
C ILE A 290 27.79 12.21 -32.21
N ARG A 291 28.18 13.48 -32.46
CA ARG A 291 27.75 14.62 -31.61
C ARG A 291 26.70 15.56 -32.21
N GLN A 292 26.29 15.37 -33.47
CA GLN A 292 25.36 16.31 -34.12
C GLN A 292 23.91 15.81 -34.30
N PHE A 293 23.65 14.50 -34.26
CA PHE A 293 22.28 13.95 -34.40
C PHE A 293 21.57 13.64 -33.06
N SER A 294 22.25 13.77 -31.91
CA SER A 294 21.68 13.42 -30.60
C SER A 294 20.97 14.59 -29.90
N ASN A 295 21.25 15.85 -30.29
CA ASN A 295 20.81 17.04 -29.56
C ASN A 295 19.30 17.31 -29.58
N THR A 296 18.57 16.89 -30.62
CA THR A 296 17.10 17.10 -30.74
C THR A 296 16.29 16.06 -29.95
N LYS A 297 16.72 14.80 -29.93
CA LYS A 297 16.09 13.73 -29.11
C LYS A 297 16.41 13.90 -27.63
N LEU A 298 17.63 14.31 -27.27
CA LEU A 298 17.99 14.63 -25.88
C LEU A 298 17.24 15.85 -25.34
N LYS A 299 17.01 16.89 -26.15
CA LYS A 299 16.17 18.03 -25.76
C LYS A 299 14.73 17.62 -25.45
N LYS A 300 14.10 16.81 -26.31
CA LYS A 300 12.72 16.33 -26.11
C LYS A 300 12.55 15.39 -24.91
N ARG A 301 13.59 14.62 -24.56
CA ARG A 301 13.64 13.80 -23.34
C ARG A 301 13.88 14.65 -22.07
N SER A 302 14.71 15.69 -22.17
CA SER A 302 14.94 16.62 -21.04
C SER A 302 13.70 17.45 -20.68
N SER A 303 12.84 17.76 -21.65
CA SER A 303 11.60 18.52 -21.46
C SER A 303 10.41 17.69 -20.98
N LEU A 304 10.55 16.36 -20.86
CA LEU A 304 9.54 15.49 -20.23
C LEU A 304 9.95 15.12 -18.80
N SER A 305 11.24 15.19 -18.51
CA SER A 305 11.77 14.96 -17.17
C SER A 305 11.59 16.16 -16.25
N ASP A 306 11.29 17.37 -16.74
CA ASP A 306 11.21 18.59 -15.93
C ASP A 306 9.80 18.91 -15.41
N PHE A 307 8.77 18.15 -15.76
CA PHE A 307 7.43 18.30 -15.16
C PHE A 307 6.85 16.98 -14.64
N ALA A 308 5.80 17.09 -13.82
CA ALA A 308 5.13 15.96 -13.19
C ALA A 308 3.62 16.18 -13.04
N PHE A 309 2.92 15.11 -12.66
CA PHE A 309 1.50 15.15 -12.32
C PHE A 309 1.25 14.78 -10.84
N ALA A 310 0.33 15.49 -10.21
CA ALA A 310 -0.28 15.07 -8.96
C ALA A 310 -1.77 14.83 -9.24
N PHE A 311 -2.23 13.60 -9.00
CA PHE A 311 -3.63 13.21 -9.20
C PHE A 311 -4.35 13.15 -7.87
N GLU A 312 -5.46 13.86 -7.74
CA GLU A 312 -6.41 13.56 -6.68
C GLU A 312 -6.91 12.12 -6.83
N SER A 313 -6.86 11.38 -5.73
CA SER A 313 -7.31 9.98 -5.64
C SER A 313 -8.26 9.73 -4.47
N HIS A 314 -8.66 10.79 -3.75
CA HIS A 314 -9.50 10.66 -2.56
C HIS A 314 -10.90 10.24 -2.88
N SER A 315 -11.49 10.85 -3.89
CA SER A 315 -12.88 10.65 -4.15
C SER A 315 -13.06 9.30 -4.80
N ILE A 316 -13.87 8.49 -4.13
CA ILE A 316 -14.61 7.40 -4.74
C ILE A 316 -15.26 7.91 -6.05
N ASP A 317 -15.53 9.21 -6.21
CA ASP A 317 -16.09 9.83 -7.41
C ASP A 317 -15.44 11.18 -7.78
N GLY A 318 -14.59 11.27 -8.81
CA GLY A 318 -14.17 12.61 -9.26
C GLY A 318 -13.08 12.66 -10.30
N VAL A 319 -11.92 12.05 -10.07
CA VAL A 319 -10.77 12.16 -11.01
C VAL A 319 -10.44 10.83 -11.66
N LEU A 320 -10.39 9.75 -10.89
CA LEU A 320 -10.03 8.42 -11.40
C LEU A 320 -11.20 7.41 -11.41
N TYR A 321 -12.24 7.64 -10.59
CA TYR A 321 -13.37 6.72 -10.37
C TYR A 321 -14.69 7.46 -10.20
N ARG A 322 -15.77 6.70 -10.30
CA ARG A 322 -17.10 6.96 -9.73
C ARG A 322 -17.62 5.72 -8.98
N GLY A 323 -17.63 5.74 -7.65
CA GLY A 323 -18.09 4.63 -6.86
C GLY A 323 -17.15 3.43 -6.88
N SER A 324 -17.73 2.31 -7.26
CA SER A 324 -17.02 1.09 -7.64
C SER A 324 -16.48 1.10 -9.07
N GLN A 325 -16.91 2.04 -9.92
CA GLN A 325 -16.62 2.06 -11.35
C GLN A 325 -15.44 3.00 -11.67
N PRO A 326 -14.47 2.61 -12.52
CA PRO A 326 -13.47 3.53 -13.05
C PRO A 326 -14.12 4.61 -13.92
N ILE A 327 -13.60 5.85 -13.85
CA ILE A 327 -13.86 6.82 -14.91
C ILE A 327 -13.23 6.23 -16.17
N PRO A 328 -13.99 6.05 -17.27
CA PRO A 328 -13.53 5.29 -18.44
C PRO A 328 -12.18 5.74 -18.99
N SER A 329 -11.87 7.04 -18.88
CA SER A 329 -10.66 7.67 -19.38
C SER A 329 -9.46 7.60 -18.42
N ALA A 330 -9.67 7.30 -17.13
CA ALA A 330 -8.62 7.35 -16.09
C ALA A 330 -7.50 6.32 -16.31
N GLY A 331 -7.86 5.08 -16.62
CA GLY A 331 -6.87 4.04 -16.91
C GLY A 331 -6.04 4.36 -18.15
N ALA A 332 -6.64 5.00 -19.15
CA ALA A 332 -5.94 5.44 -20.35
C ALA A 332 -5.00 6.64 -20.05
N ALA A 333 -5.46 7.62 -19.28
CA ALA A 333 -4.66 8.78 -18.90
C ALA A 333 -3.39 8.35 -18.14
N LEU A 334 -3.51 7.44 -17.16
CA LEU A 334 -2.37 6.90 -16.43
C LEU A 334 -1.42 6.09 -17.31
N ARG A 335 -1.94 5.32 -18.28
CA ARG A 335 -1.11 4.62 -19.26
C ARG A 335 -0.32 5.60 -20.13
N THR A 336 -0.92 6.71 -20.55
CA THR A 336 -0.25 7.79 -21.32
C THR A 336 0.88 8.44 -20.51
N VAL A 337 0.60 8.87 -19.28
CA VAL A 337 1.63 9.47 -18.41
C VAL A 337 2.79 8.51 -18.19
N ARG A 338 2.49 7.23 -17.98
CA ARG A 338 3.50 6.18 -17.79
C ARG A 338 4.31 5.89 -19.05
N SER A 339 3.68 5.80 -20.22
CA SER A 339 4.38 5.52 -21.48
C SER A 339 5.35 6.64 -21.85
N LEU A 340 5.05 7.87 -21.43
CA LEU A 340 5.93 9.03 -21.58
C LEU A 340 7.03 9.11 -20.52
N GLY A 341 7.01 8.26 -19.49
CA GLY A 341 7.99 8.25 -18.40
C GLY A 341 7.90 9.46 -17.46
N ILE A 342 6.77 10.17 -17.46
CA ILE A 342 6.55 11.37 -16.65
C ILE A 342 6.35 10.96 -15.19
N ARG A 343 6.90 11.76 -14.26
CA ARG A 343 6.78 11.54 -12.81
C ARG A 343 5.35 11.82 -12.36
N TYR A 344 4.83 11.02 -11.44
CA TYR A 344 3.52 11.28 -10.85
C TYR A 344 3.35 10.73 -9.44
N VAL A 345 2.46 11.36 -8.68
CA VAL A 345 1.96 10.91 -7.39
C VAL A 345 0.43 10.95 -7.37
N PHE A 346 -0.14 10.15 -6.48
CA PHE A 346 -1.54 10.23 -6.11
C PHE A 346 -1.64 10.91 -4.75
N LEU A 347 -2.30 12.07 -4.68
CA LEU A 347 -2.38 12.89 -3.48
C LEU A 347 -3.84 12.98 -3.02
N THR A 348 -4.18 12.28 -1.95
CA THR A 348 -5.54 12.14 -1.46
C THR A 348 -5.72 12.58 -0.01
N ASN A 349 -6.82 13.27 0.26
CA ASN A 349 -7.30 13.58 1.61
C ASN A 349 -8.01 12.40 2.30
N GLY A 350 -8.00 11.23 1.69
CA GLY A 350 -8.62 10.03 2.22
C GLY A 350 -7.64 9.17 2.92
N GLY A 351 -8.12 8.50 3.95
CA GLY A 351 -7.31 7.66 4.79
C GLY A 351 -8.13 6.61 5.52
N GLY A 352 -7.66 6.25 6.70
CA GLY A 352 -8.23 5.21 7.55
C GLY A 352 -7.69 3.81 7.26
N VAL A 353 -6.86 3.65 6.22
CA VAL A 353 -6.14 2.41 5.87
C VAL A 353 -4.73 2.76 5.40
N SER A 354 -3.84 1.76 5.36
CA SER A 354 -2.49 1.99 4.83
C SER A 354 -2.50 2.32 3.34
N GLU A 355 -1.46 3.03 2.91
CA GLU A 355 -1.18 3.37 1.52
C GLU A 355 -1.14 2.12 0.64
N ASP A 356 -0.58 1.02 1.12
CA ASP A 356 -0.54 -0.25 0.39
C ASP A 356 -1.94 -0.83 0.16
N VAL A 357 -2.78 -0.84 1.19
CA VAL A 357 -4.17 -1.33 1.07
C VAL A 357 -4.96 -0.44 0.12
N LYS A 358 -4.78 0.88 0.19
CA LYS A 358 -5.41 1.83 -0.71
C LYS A 358 -4.87 1.70 -2.14
N ALA A 359 -3.57 1.46 -2.33
CA ALA A 359 -2.95 1.22 -3.62
C ALA A 359 -3.46 -0.07 -4.28
N ASP A 360 -3.58 -1.16 -3.52
CA ASP A 360 -4.14 -2.43 -4.02
C ASP A 360 -5.63 -2.28 -4.40
N SER A 361 -6.37 -1.47 -3.65
CA SER A 361 -7.73 -1.09 -4.01
C SER A 361 -7.76 -0.30 -5.32
N LEU A 362 -6.85 0.66 -5.49
CA LEU A 362 -6.77 1.51 -6.67
C LEU A 362 -6.34 0.70 -7.91
N ASN A 363 -5.30 -0.13 -7.82
CA ASN A 363 -4.85 -0.99 -8.90
C ASN A 363 -6.00 -1.86 -9.43
N ARG A 364 -6.71 -2.55 -8.54
CA ARG A 364 -7.86 -3.41 -8.91
C ARG A 364 -8.96 -2.65 -9.63
N ARG A 365 -9.33 -1.47 -9.13
CA ARG A 365 -10.43 -0.69 -9.73
C ARG A 365 -10.05 -0.13 -11.11
N LEU A 366 -8.78 0.26 -11.32
CA LEU A 366 -8.29 0.77 -12.62
C LEU A 366 -8.13 -0.34 -13.65
N GLY A 367 -8.31 -1.61 -13.27
CA GLY A 367 -8.05 -2.77 -14.10
C GLY A 367 -6.56 -3.02 -14.31
N PHE A 368 -5.71 -2.58 -13.37
CA PHE A 368 -4.30 -2.92 -13.37
C PHE A 368 -4.06 -4.21 -12.59
N SER A 369 -3.27 -5.11 -13.16
CA SER A 369 -2.91 -6.36 -12.50
C SER A 369 -1.89 -6.11 -11.38
N PRO A 370 -1.82 -6.98 -10.35
CA PRO A 370 -0.83 -6.86 -9.28
C PRO A 370 0.61 -6.73 -9.78
N GLU A 371 0.92 -7.30 -10.94
CA GLU A 371 2.26 -7.27 -11.55
C GLU A 371 2.59 -5.92 -12.22
N GLN A 372 1.58 -5.10 -12.52
CA GLN A 372 1.76 -3.76 -13.08
C GLN A 372 2.09 -2.72 -12.01
N ASP A 373 1.74 -3.01 -10.76
CA ASP A 373 1.83 -2.19 -9.54
C ASP A 373 2.13 -0.69 -9.76
N ILE A 374 1.18 -0.01 -10.42
CA ILE A 374 1.40 1.38 -10.86
C ILE A 374 1.13 2.41 -9.74
N VAL A 375 0.50 2.01 -8.65
CA VAL A 375 0.09 2.93 -7.57
C VAL A 375 0.99 2.82 -6.34
N ARG A 376 1.51 1.63 -6.02
CA ARG A 376 2.32 1.44 -4.81
C ARG A 376 3.56 2.32 -4.83
N GLY A 377 3.92 2.83 -3.65
CA GLY A 377 5.00 3.79 -3.48
C GLY A 377 4.70 5.21 -3.98
N ARG A 378 3.61 5.43 -4.75
CA ARG A 378 3.22 6.72 -5.33
C ARG A 378 1.99 7.36 -4.67
N LEU A 379 1.34 6.64 -3.77
CA LEU A 379 0.12 7.07 -3.11
C LEU A 379 0.42 7.76 -1.76
N ILE A 380 -0.20 8.91 -1.57
CA ILE A 380 -0.13 9.75 -0.36
C ILE A 380 -1.55 9.94 0.13
N VAL A 381 -1.83 9.45 1.33
CA VAL A 381 -3.11 9.60 2.05
C VAL A 381 -3.04 10.75 3.06
N SER A 382 -4.18 11.17 3.59
CA SER A 382 -4.29 12.32 4.50
C SER A 382 -3.32 12.25 5.68
N HIS A 383 -3.15 11.05 6.23
CA HIS A 383 -2.27 10.80 7.36
C HIS A 383 -0.81 10.49 6.97
N SER A 384 -0.46 10.32 5.69
CA SER A 384 0.93 10.03 5.27
C SER A 384 2.02 10.96 5.84
N PRO A 385 1.80 12.28 6.00
CA PRO A 385 2.82 13.16 6.56
C PRO A 385 3.26 12.80 7.99
N PHE A 386 2.43 12.10 8.79
CA PHE A 386 2.84 11.61 10.12
C PHE A 386 4.01 10.61 10.06
N ARG A 387 4.33 10.05 8.89
CA ARG A 387 5.55 9.22 8.71
C ARG A 387 6.84 10.00 8.93
N ASP A 388 6.84 11.30 8.63
CA ASP A 388 8.03 12.16 8.77
C ASP A 388 8.14 12.80 10.17
N TRP A 389 7.18 12.53 11.06
CA TRP A 389 7.28 12.98 12.45
C TRP A 389 8.49 12.39 13.16
N ARG A 390 9.06 13.19 14.07
CA ARG A 390 10.22 12.80 14.88
C ARG A 390 9.90 11.56 15.71
N HIS A 391 10.93 10.74 15.92
CA HIS A 391 10.77 9.47 16.62
C HIS A 391 10.28 9.65 18.07
N ASP A 392 10.76 10.68 18.78
CA ASP A 392 10.34 11.02 20.14
C ASP A 392 8.84 11.34 20.23
N ALA A 393 8.32 12.15 19.29
CA ALA A 393 6.89 12.45 19.21
C ALA A 393 6.02 11.20 18.98
N LYS A 394 6.55 10.19 18.28
CA LYS A 394 5.85 8.92 18.04
C LYS A 394 5.86 7.97 19.25
N GLN A 395 6.71 8.24 20.25
CA GLN A 395 6.72 7.48 21.51
C GLN A 395 5.73 8.01 22.55
N GLN A 396 5.16 9.18 22.30
CA GLN A 396 4.18 9.81 23.16
C GLN A 396 2.81 9.11 23.10
N THR A 397 1.94 9.42 24.06
CA THR A 397 0.57 8.91 24.06
C THR A 397 -0.29 9.78 23.16
N VAL A 398 -0.93 9.16 22.18
CA VAL A 398 -1.80 9.88 21.25
C VAL A 398 -3.21 9.30 21.27
N LEU A 399 -4.22 10.17 21.28
CA LEU A 399 -5.57 9.77 20.95
C LEU A 399 -5.67 9.68 19.43
N ILE A 400 -6.20 8.58 18.88
CA ILE A 400 -6.44 8.43 17.44
C ILE A 400 -7.94 8.21 17.19
N THR A 401 -8.54 9.12 16.43
CA THR A 401 -9.93 9.02 15.97
C THR A 401 -9.97 8.83 14.46
N ALA A 402 -10.95 8.06 14.00
CA ALA A 402 -11.07 7.63 12.61
C ALA A 402 -12.44 6.99 12.38
N SER A 403 -12.77 6.71 11.12
CA SER A 403 -13.96 5.93 10.76
C SER A 403 -13.94 4.51 11.32
N ASP A 404 -12.73 3.97 11.50
CA ASP A 404 -12.44 2.72 12.23
C ASP A 404 -11.16 2.98 13.03
N PRO A 405 -11.27 3.41 14.29
CA PRO A 405 -10.13 3.75 15.14
C PRO A 405 -9.15 2.60 15.33
N GLU A 406 -9.62 1.35 15.30
CA GLU A 406 -8.75 0.18 15.47
C GLU A 406 -7.88 -0.09 14.25
N THR A 407 -8.47 0.05 13.06
CA THR A 407 -7.72 -0.03 11.81
C THR A 407 -6.70 1.12 11.72
N ALA A 408 -7.10 2.34 12.11
CA ALA A 408 -6.18 3.48 12.18
C ALA A 408 -5.03 3.23 13.17
N ARG A 409 -5.32 2.73 14.39
CA ARG A 409 -4.32 2.33 15.38
C ARG A 409 -3.35 1.28 14.82
N THR A 410 -3.86 0.28 14.10
CA THR A 410 -3.02 -0.76 13.49
C THR A 410 -2.03 -0.17 12.48
N VAL A 411 -2.48 0.79 11.67
CA VAL A 411 -1.64 1.50 10.70
C VAL A 411 -0.63 2.42 11.41
N ALA A 412 -1.06 3.15 12.44
CA ALA A 412 -0.19 4.01 13.26
C ALA A 412 0.94 3.20 13.92
N ASN A 413 0.60 2.02 14.43
CA ASN A 413 1.50 1.11 15.10
C ASN A 413 2.31 0.23 14.14
N ASP A 414 2.11 0.30 12.81
CA ASP A 414 2.83 -0.59 11.90
C ASP A 414 4.34 -0.26 11.91
N GLN A 415 5.11 -1.22 12.42
CA GLN A 415 6.57 -1.16 12.52
C GLN A 415 7.27 -1.99 11.42
N ARG A 416 6.51 -2.68 10.57
CA ARG A 416 7.08 -3.53 9.51
C ARG A 416 7.73 -2.62 8.44
N TRP A 417 9.01 -2.90 8.15
CA TRP A 417 9.88 -2.22 7.18
C TRP A 417 10.32 -0.79 7.54
N ALA A 418 11.64 -0.58 7.66
CA ALA A 418 12.24 0.64 8.23
C ALA A 418 12.00 1.95 7.48
N ALA A 419 11.80 1.90 6.16
CA ALA A 419 11.69 3.09 5.32
C ALA A 419 10.24 3.59 5.10
N ALA A 420 9.22 2.87 5.59
CA ALA A 420 7.79 3.18 5.33
C ALA A 420 6.94 3.34 6.61
N ARG A 421 7.59 3.56 7.78
CA ARG A 421 6.96 3.47 9.12
C ARG A 421 6.14 4.69 9.50
N TYR A 422 4.99 4.45 10.13
CA TYR A 422 4.38 5.42 11.06
C TYR A 422 5.06 5.32 12.42
N GLY A 423 5.02 4.15 13.06
CA GLY A 423 5.85 3.82 14.22
C GLY A 423 5.39 4.43 15.55
N PHE A 424 4.10 4.76 15.69
CA PHE A 424 3.53 5.12 16.98
C PHE A 424 3.55 3.90 17.92
N THR A 425 3.85 4.11 19.19
CA THR A 425 3.88 3.02 20.18
C THR A 425 2.71 3.04 21.14
N ASN A 426 2.13 4.22 21.39
CA ASN A 426 0.99 4.36 22.31
C ASN A 426 -0.20 5.13 21.72
N ALA A 427 -0.77 4.59 20.64
CA ALA A 427 -2.03 5.06 20.09
C ALA A 427 -3.23 4.47 20.87
N VAL A 428 -4.01 5.35 21.50
CA VAL A 428 -5.24 5.06 22.25
C VAL A 428 -6.43 5.45 21.38
N THR A 429 -7.48 4.64 21.38
CA THR A 429 -8.73 4.96 20.66
C THR A 429 -9.84 5.39 21.63
N PRO A 430 -10.89 6.09 21.17
CA PRO A 430 -12.07 6.37 22.00
C PRO A 430 -12.67 5.11 22.64
N ALA A 431 -12.65 3.98 21.92
CA ALA A 431 -13.11 2.69 22.40
C ALA A 431 -12.36 2.22 23.66
N ASP A 432 -11.04 2.45 23.73
CA ASP A 432 -10.21 2.09 24.88
C ASP A 432 -10.59 2.89 26.15
N ILE A 433 -11.12 4.10 25.98
CA ILE A 433 -11.50 5.01 27.07
C ILE A 433 -12.88 4.63 27.62
N VAL A 434 -13.90 4.53 26.76
CA VAL A 434 -15.29 4.30 27.20
C VAL A 434 -15.53 2.90 27.75
N HIS A 435 -14.82 1.88 27.26
CA HIS A 435 -14.89 0.53 27.81
C HIS A 435 -14.13 0.40 29.14
N GLY A 436 -13.19 1.30 29.42
CA GLY A 436 -12.52 1.38 30.71
C GLY A 436 -13.42 1.97 31.80
N ASN A 437 -14.28 2.92 31.43
CA ASN A 437 -15.23 3.59 32.32
C ASN A 437 -16.36 4.25 31.52
N ASP A 438 -17.57 3.71 31.64
CA ASP A 438 -18.77 4.17 30.92
C ASP A 438 -19.17 5.61 31.25
N LYS A 439 -18.69 6.17 32.36
CA LYS A 439 -18.97 7.55 32.78
C LYS A 439 -18.38 8.61 31.87
N TYR A 440 -17.34 8.29 31.09
CA TYR A 440 -16.80 9.24 30.11
C TYR A 440 -17.81 9.55 29.00
N PHE A 441 -18.69 8.60 28.66
CA PHE A 441 -19.75 8.79 27.69
C PHE A 441 -20.93 7.84 27.97
N PRO A 442 -21.93 8.28 28.77
CA PRO A 442 -22.97 7.42 29.34
C PRO A 442 -24.11 7.12 28.37
N PHE A 443 -23.79 6.82 27.11
CA PHE A 443 -24.74 6.48 26.05
C PHE A 443 -24.46 5.07 25.52
N ASP A 444 -25.08 4.07 26.14
CA ASP A 444 -24.80 2.64 25.90
C ASP A 444 -25.07 2.15 24.47
N LEU A 445 -25.87 2.88 23.69
CA LEU A 445 -26.44 2.41 22.42
C LEU A 445 -25.43 2.18 21.29
N PHE A 446 -24.16 2.58 21.44
CA PHE A 446 -23.17 2.53 20.36
C PHE A 446 -21.86 1.79 20.69
N HIS A 447 -21.65 1.39 21.96
CA HIS A 447 -20.38 0.78 22.40
C HIS A 447 -20.06 -0.52 21.64
N ASP A 448 -20.98 -1.48 21.62
CA ASP A 448 -20.72 -2.80 21.01
C ASP A 448 -20.75 -2.77 19.47
N GLY A 449 -21.46 -1.81 18.87
CA GLY A 449 -21.67 -1.74 17.42
C GLY A 449 -20.54 -1.02 16.68
N LEU A 450 -20.17 0.17 17.13
CA LEU A 450 -19.15 1.01 16.49
C LEU A 450 -17.75 0.82 17.10
N HIS A 451 -17.68 0.36 18.35
CA HIS A 451 -16.44 0.22 19.11
C HIS A 451 -16.18 -1.22 19.64
N PRO A 452 -16.39 -2.29 18.84
CA PRO A 452 -16.29 -3.67 19.32
C PRO A 452 -14.87 -4.12 19.70
N ARG A 453 -13.85 -3.37 19.28
CA ARG A 453 -12.43 -3.67 19.53
C ARG A 453 -11.86 -2.58 20.42
N HIS A 454 -11.37 -2.97 21.58
CA HIS A 454 -10.69 -2.12 22.55
C HIS A 454 -9.59 -2.89 23.27
N ARG A 455 -8.64 -2.18 23.89
CA ARG A 455 -7.67 -2.74 24.84
C ARG A 455 -7.99 -2.25 26.25
N HIS A 456 -7.54 -2.98 27.26
CA HIS A 456 -7.57 -2.45 28.62
C HIS A 456 -6.62 -1.26 28.74
N PHE A 457 -7.13 -0.14 29.21
CA PHE A 457 -6.43 1.12 29.32
C PHE A 457 -6.99 1.89 30.52
N SER A 458 -6.13 2.58 31.27
CA SER A 458 -6.51 3.39 32.44
C SER A 458 -6.16 4.85 32.16
N PRO A 459 -7.11 5.63 31.60
CA PRO A 459 -6.85 6.99 31.13
C PRO A 459 -6.36 7.95 32.22
N GLU A 460 -6.79 7.76 33.47
CA GLU A 460 -6.57 8.69 34.59
C GLU A 460 -5.09 8.80 34.98
N SER A 461 -4.28 7.81 34.61
CA SER A 461 -2.86 7.70 34.97
C SER A 461 -1.91 8.16 33.87
N GLN A 462 -2.42 8.52 32.70
CA GLN A 462 -1.63 8.76 31.52
C GLN A 462 -1.89 10.13 30.92
N ARG A 463 -0.80 10.83 30.61
CA ARG A 463 -0.83 12.08 29.86
C ARG A 463 -1.02 11.77 28.37
N PHE A 464 -1.93 12.48 27.72
CA PHE A 464 -2.02 12.55 26.27
C PHE A 464 -1.24 13.76 25.75
N ASP A 465 -0.42 13.54 24.74
CA ASP A 465 0.45 14.57 24.15
C ASP A 465 -0.10 15.12 22.83
N ALA A 466 -0.87 14.31 22.09
CA ALA A 466 -1.53 14.73 20.86
C ALA A 466 -2.87 14.02 20.63
N ILE A 467 -3.73 14.66 19.86
CA ILE A 467 -4.99 14.13 19.34
C ILE A 467 -4.88 14.08 17.82
N LEU A 468 -5.09 12.91 17.21
CA LEU A 468 -4.93 12.68 15.79
C LEU A 468 -6.29 12.25 15.19
N VAL A 469 -6.97 13.16 14.50
CA VAL A 469 -8.17 12.88 13.72
C VAL A 469 -7.72 12.46 12.32
N TRP A 470 -7.65 11.15 12.07
CA TRP A 470 -7.01 10.59 10.87
C TRP A 470 -7.90 10.48 9.64
N ASN A 471 -9.20 10.34 9.85
CA ASN A 471 -10.25 10.47 8.84
C ASN A 471 -11.61 10.60 9.55
N ASP A 472 -12.70 10.57 8.78
CA ASP A 472 -14.07 10.83 9.21
C ASP A 472 -14.51 9.93 10.39
N PRO A 473 -14.59 10.43 11.64
CA PRO A 473 -15.10 9.65 12.74
C PRO A 473 -16.58 9.31 12.53
N ARG A 474 -17.05 8.18 13.07
CA ARG A 474 -18.43 7.71 12.89
C ARG A 474 -19.34 8.03 14.06
N ASP A 475 -18.79 8.18 15.26
CA ASP A 475 -19.53 8.53 16.47
C ASP A 475 -19.12 9.94 16.93
N TRP A 476 -19.61 10.96 16.20
CA TRP A 476 -19.20 12.33 16.43
C TRP A 476 -19.45 12.79 17.86
N ALA A 477 -20.50 12.29 18.52
CA ALA A 477 -20.80 12.68 19.89
C ALA A 477 -19.72 12.17 20.86
N LEU A 478 -19.34 10.89 20.75
CA LEU A 478 -18.25 10.32 21.54
C LEU A 478 -16.91 10.98 21.20
N ASP A 479 -16.56 11.05 19.92
CA ASP A 479 -15.30 11.60 19.45
C ASP A 479 -15.13 13.06 19.89
N ILE A 480 -16.17 13.90 19.74
CA ILE A 480 -16.15 15.30 20.21
C ILE A 480 -16.04 15.36 21.72
N GLN A 481 -16.76 14.52 22.48
CA GLN A 481 -16.68 14.53 23.95
C GLN A 481 -15.26 14.24 24.45
N VAL A 482 -14.63 13.18 23.95
CA VAL A 482 -13.27 12.79 24.38
C VAL A 482 -12.24 13.85 23.96
N ILE A 483 -12.36 14.40 22.74
CA ILE A 483 -11.49 15.48 22.28
C ILE A 483 -11.66 16.72 23.16
N HIS A 484 -12.90 17.13 23.44
CA HIS A 484 -13.20 18.24 24.34
C HIS A 484 -12.57 18.04 25.72
N ASP A 485 -12.78 16.87 26.34
CA ASP A 485 -12.27 16.58 27.68
C ASP A 485 -10.75 16.69 27.76
N LEU A 486 -10.05 16.26 26.71
CA LEU A 486 -8.60 16.45 26.60
C LEU A 486 -8.20 17.92 26.41
N LEU A 487 -8.93 18.67 25.60
CA LEU A 487 -8.64 20.09 25.31
C LEU A 487 -8.93 21.03 26.48
N VAL A 488 -9.80 20.64 27.42
CA VAL A 488 -10.05 21.38 28.68
C VAL A 488 -9.23 20.84 29.86
N SER A 489 -8.55 19.71 29.69
CA SER A 489 -7.80 19.06 30.76
C SER A 489 -6.63 19.88 31.30
N ARG A 490 -6.11 19.49 32.47
CA ARG A 490 -4.82 19.96 32.97
C ARG A 490 -3.72 19.14 32.30
N GLN A 491 -2.85 19.78 31.52
CA GLN A 491 -1.67 19.15 30.89
C GLN A 491 -1.94 17.90 30.05
N GLY A 492 -3.17 17.64 29.61
CA GLY A 492 -3.51 16.44 28.83
C GLY A 492 -3.87 15.20 29.67
N TYR A 493 -4.13 15.34 30.97
CA TYR A 493 -4.62 14.26 31.81
C TYR A 493 -6.15 14.18 31.77
N LEU A 494 -6.69 13.13 31.15
CA LEU A 494 -8.14 12.94 31.04
C LEU A 494 -8.81 12.89 32.42
N GLY A 495 -10.01 13.47 32.54
CA GLY A 495 -10.76 13.56 33.81
C GLY A 495 -10.34 14.71 34.73
N THR A 496 -9.43 15.57 34.28
CA THR A 496 -9.06 16.82 34.96
C THR A 496 -9.61 18.04 34.21
N ILE A 497 -9.63 19.20 34.86
CA ILE A 497 -9.95 20.49 34.24
C ILE A 497 -8.83 21.48 34.60
N SER A 498 -8.36 22.25 33.62
CA SER A 498 -7.37 23.30 33.85
C SER A 498 -8.00 24.50 34.56
N ASP A 499 -7.31 25.02 35.58
CA ASP A 499 -7.72 26.24 36.29
C ASP A 499 -7.52 27.51 35.43
N LYS A 500 -6.84 27.41 34.29
CA LYS A 500 -6.65 28.51 33.34
C LYS A 500 -7.84 28.71 32.40
N ASN A 501 -8.70 27.70 32.24
CA ASN A 501 -9.82 27.77 31.31
C ASN A 501 -10.79 28.90 31.71
N GLY A 502 -11.06 29.82 30.80
CA GLY A 502 -11.92 30.99 31.04
C GLY A 502 -11.22 32.17 31.73
N ASP A 503 -9.92 32.11 31.99
CA ASP A 503 -9.16 33.24 32.52
C ASP A 503 -8.94 34.30 31.43
N ALA A 504 -9.78 35.33 31.42
CA ALA A 504 -9.74 36.44 30.47
C ALA A 504 -8.43 37.27 30.53
N SER A 505 -7.57 37.07 31.52
CA SER A 505 -6.25 37.72 31.58
C SER A 505 -5.22 37.03 30.69
N LEU A 506 -5.50 35.80 30.23
CA LEU A 506 -4.62 35.00 29.40
C LEU A 506 -5.04 35.03 27.93
N PRO A 507 -4.12 34.76 26.98
CA PRO A 507 -4.46 34.59 25.58
C PRO A 507 -5.56 33.52 25.40
N ASN A 508 -6.48 33.78 24.47
CA ASN A 508 -7.63 32.89 24.20
C ASN A 508 -8.42 32.53 25.47
N ASN A 509 -8.54 33.45 26.43
CA ASN A 509 -9.15 33.26 27.75
C ASN A 509 -8.60 32.02 28.49
N GLY A 510 -7.31 31.73 28.32
CA GLY A 510 -6.59 30.61 28.96
C GLY A 510 -6.96 29.21 28.45
N TRP A 511 -7.87 29.11 27.47
CA TRP A 511 -8.19 27.85 26.81
C TRP A 511 -7.01 27.34 25.97
N GLN A 512 -6.69 26.06 26.13
CA GLN A 512 -5.51 25.41 25.53
C GLN A 512 -4.16 26.05 25.93
N GLN A 513 -4.08 26.69 27.12
CA GLN A 513 -2.86 27.36 27.63
C GLN A 513 -2.18 26.63 28.82
N ASP A 514 -2.51 25.35 29.05
CA ASP A 514 -2.03 24.57 30.20
C ASP A 514 -1.41 23.22 29.78
N GLY A 515 -0.82 23.16 28.59
CA GLY A 515 -0.10 21.97 28.11
C GLY A 515 -1.02 20.82 27.68
N GLN A 516 -2.26 21.13 27.31
CA GLN A 516 -3.19 20.20 26.66
C GLN A 516 -2.61 19.66 25.35
N PRO A 517 -3.02 18.46 24.90
CA PRO A 517 -2.52 17.86 23.68
C PRO A 517 -2.82 18.71 22.45
N GLU A 518 -1.89 18.72 21.50
CA GLU A 518 -2.13 19.35 20.21
C GLU A 518 -3.17 18.56 19.41
N LEU A 519 -4.16 19.26 18.84
CA LEU A 519 -5.16 18.68 17.96
C LEU A 519 -4.68 18.73 16.51
N TRP A 520 -4.54 17.56 15.88
CA TRP A 520 -4.16 17.40 14.48
C TRP A 520 -5.31 16.76 13.69
N ILE A 521 -5.76 17.43 12.63
CA ILE A 521 -6.82 16.95 11.74
C ILE A 521 -6.21 16.68 10.36
N SER A 522 -6.31 15.44 9.89
CA SER A 522 -5.56 14.98 8.71
C SER A 522 -6.13 15.47 7.37
N ASN A 523 -7.38 15.91 7.32
CA ASN A 523 -8.03 16.52 6.17
C ASN A 523 -9.15 17.47 6.63
N VAL A 524 -9.36 18.54 5.87
CA VAL A 524 -10.34 19.59 6.19
C VAL A 524 -11.41 19.74 5.13
N ASP A 525 -11.59 18.74 4.27
CA ASP A 525 -12.60 18.75 3.23
C ASP A 525 -14.00 18.70 3.85
N LEU A 526 -14.75 19.79 3.68
CA LEU A 526 -16.15 19.85 4.09
C LEU A 526 -16.99 18.85 3.30
N PHE A 527 -16.71 18.75 2.00
CA PHE A 527 -17.43 17.94 1.05
C PHE A 527 -16.51 16.98 0.32
N TRP A 528 -17.02 15.78 0.08
CA TRP A 528 -16.46 14.82 -0.85
C TRP A 528 -17.58 14.17 -1.67
N LYS A 529 -17.20 13.48 -2.74
CA LYS A 529 -18.14 12.94 -3.72
C LYS A 529 -18.20 11.41 -3.67
N THR A 530 -19.43 10.89 -3.73
CA THR A 530 -19.78 9.46 -3.87
C THR A 530 -20.72 9.25 -5.06
N GLU A 531 -21.14 8.00 -5.29
CA GLU A 531 -22.18 7.61 -6.28
C GLU A 531 -23.50 8.38 -6.07
N TYR A 532 -23.70 8.94 -4.87
CA TYR A 532 -24.88 9.73 -4.56
C TYR A 532 -24.86 11.08 -5.29
N PRO A 533 -25.99 11.57 -5.84
CA PRO A 533 -26.03 12.81 -6.62
C PRO A 533 -25.55 14.06 -5.86
N VAL A 534 -25.78 14.11 -4.54
CA VAL A 534 -25.41 15.23 -3.67
C VAL A 534 -24.11 14.93 -2.93
N ASN A 535 -23.25 15.94 -2.77
CA ASN A 535 -21.99 15.80 -2.05
C ASN A 535 -22.23 15.29 -0.61
N ARG A 536 -21.28 14.51 -0.08
CA ARG A 536 -21.31 13.97 1.28
C ARG A 536 -20.38 14.78 2.17
N PHE A 537 -20.71 14.85 3.45
CA PHE A 537 -19.85 15.49 4.43
C PHE A 537 -18.60 14.66 4.67
N GLY A 538 -17.46 15.35 4.72
CA GLY A 538 -16.16 14.79 5.07
C GLY A 538 -15.73 15.17 6.49
N THR A 539 -14.47 14.90 6.84
CA THR A 539 -13.86 15.28 8.12
C THR A 539 -13.89 16.79 8.35
N GLY A 540 -13.92 17.61 7.31
CA GLY A 540 -14.11 19.05 7.45
C GLY A 540 -15.45 19.39 8.11
N ALA A 541 -16.51 18.63 7.83
CA ALA A 541 -17.79 18.81 8.53
C ALA A 541 -17.72 18.39 10.00
N PHE A 542 -16.98 17.33 10.31
CA PHE A 542 -16.68 16.96 11.70
C PHE A 542 -15.89 18.07 12.41
N ALA A 543 -14.90 18.66 11.75
CA ALA A 543 -14.12 19.78 12.28
C ALA A 543 -15.01 21.02 12.53
N GLU A 544 -15.93 21.35 11.63
CA GLU A 544 -16.90 22.44 11.85
C GLU A 544 -17.89 22.13 12.98
N ALA A 545 -18.32 20.88 13.13
CA ALA A 545 -19.14 20.46 14.27
C ALA A 545 -18.38 20.60 15.60
N LEU A 546 -17.11 20.16 15.63
CA LEU A 546 -16.23 20.30 16.79
C LEU A 546 -16.01 21.78 17.14
N LYS A 547 -15.75 22.65 16.16
CA LYS A 547 -15.63 24.10 16.36
C LYS A 547 -16.91 24.72 16.91
N GLY A 548 -18.07 24.31 16.40
CA GLY A 548 -19.36 24.79 16.88
C GLY A 548 -19.60 24.43 18.34
N VAL A 549 -19.33 23.17 18.72
CA VAL A 549 -19.41 22.72 20.12
C VAL A 549 -18.40 23.47 20.98
N TRP A 550 -17.14 23.54 20.54
CA TRP A 550 -16.07 24.25 21.24
C TRP A 550 -16.45 25.71 21.52
N SER A 551 -16.90 26.45 20.50
CA SER A 551 -17.34 27.84 20.65
C SER A 551 -18.48 27.97 21.65
N ALA A 552 -19.41 27.02 21.71
CA ALA A 552 -20.54 27.07 22.62
C ALA A 552 -20.14 26.82 24.09
N VAL A 553 -19.14 25.97 24.33
CA VAL A 553 -18.69 25.62 25.69
C VAL A 553 -17.57 26.50 26.24
N SER A 554 -16.85 27.21 25.37
CA SER A 554 -15.69 28.03 25.72
C SER A 554 -15.95 29.54 25.69
N ASP A 555 -17.22 29.96 25.61
CA ASP A 555 -17.64 31.35 25.45
C ASP A 555 -17.00 32.04 24.23
N GLY A 556 -17.00 31.32 23.09
CA GLY A 556 -16.49 31.83 21.82
C GLY A 556 -14.96 31.79 21.66
N ALA A 557 -14.22 31.10 22.53
CA ALA A 557 -12.78 30.93 22.37
C ALA A 557 -12.44 30.21 21.06
N GLU A 558 -11.32 30.56 20.45
CA GLU A 558 -10.87 29.94 19.20
C GLU A 558 -10.35 28.53 19.47
N LEU A 559 -10.80 27.55 18.69
CA LEU A 559 -10.25 26.19 18.71
C LEU A 559 -8.89 26.18 18.01
N GLN A 560 -7.82 25.93 18.77
CA GLN A 560 -6.48 25.81 18.21
C GLN A 560 -6.24 24.37 17.73
N TYR A 561 -5.96 24.19 16.45
CA TYR A 561 -5.64 22.90 15.83
C TYR A 561 -4.71 23.05 14.63
N GLN A 562 -4.07 21.95 14.26
CA GLN A 562 -3.19 21.83 13.09
C GLN A 562 -3.90 21.02 12.00
N ALA A 563 -3.88 21.52 10.77
CA ALA A 563 -4.47 20.85 9.62
C ALA A 563 -3.40 20.25 8.70
N LEU A 564 -3.56 18.97 8.40
CA LEU A 564 -2.90 18.30 7.28
C LEU A 564 -3.94 18.01 6.19
N GLY A 565 -3.49 17.31 5.15
CA GLY A 565 -4.28 17.13 3.95
C GLY A 565 -4.33 18.41 3.15
N LYS A 566 -4.68 18.31 1.88
CA LYS A 566 -4.93 19.47 1.03
C LYS A 566 -6.01 20.36 1.68
N PRO A 567 -5.86 21.68 1.62
CA PRO A 567 -4.85 22.46 0.88
C PRO A 567 -3.50 22.65 1.60
N SER A 568 -3.26 22.03 2.77
CA SER A 568 -2.12 22.32 3.65
C SER A 568 -0.78 22.26 2.93
N GLY A 569 0.02 23.33 3.07
CA GLY A 569 1.37 23.42 2.50
C GLY A 569 2.28 22.27 2.94
N THR A 570 2.12 21.77 4.17
CA THR A 570 2.85 20.60 4.68
C THR A 570 2.57 19.34 3.87
N THR A 571 1.33 19.13 3.44
CA THR A 571 0.93 17.97 2.62
C THR A 571 1.44 18.12 1.19
N TYR A 572 1.41 19.31 0.62
CA TYR A 572 1.98 19.57 -0.71
C TYR A 572 3.51 19.45 -0.70
N ASP A 573 4.20 19.92 0.33
CA ASP A 573 5.64 19.75 0.51
C ASP A 573 6.02 18.27 0.63
N TYR A 574 5.25 17.49 1.39
CA TYR A 574 5.42 16.03 1.43
C TYR A 574 5.27 15.42 0.03
N ALA A 575 4.23 15.78 -0.72
CA ALA A 575 4.02 15.28 -2.09
C ALA A 575 5.14 15.71 -3.05
N HIS A 576 5.61 16.94 -2.94
CA HIS A 576 6.71 17.50 -3.72
C HIS A 576 8.01 16.72 -3.48
N LYS A 577 8.38 16.48 -2.22
CA LYS A 577 9.55 15.66 -1.85
C LYS A 577 9.45 14.24 -2.39
N ARG A 578 8.25 13.64 -2.41
CA ARG A 578 8.02 12.32 -3.02
C ARG A 578 8.21 12.35 -4.54
N LEU A 579 7.76 13.41 -5.24
CA LEU A 579 8.01 13.59 -6.67
C LEU A 579 9.51 13.77 -7.00
N LEU A 580 10.26 14.48 -6.16
CA LEU A 580 11.72 14.63 -6.32
C LEU A 580 12.49 13.33 -6.02
N ARG A 581 11.96 12.49 -5.14
CA ARG A 581 12.50 11.16 -4.79
C ARG A 581 11.99 10.04 -5.69
N TYR A 582 11.11 10.33 -6.66
CA TYR A 582 10.42 9.33 -7.47
C TYR A 582 11.35 8.25 -8.04
N TYR A 583 12.49 8.63 -8.63
CA TYR A 583 13.44 7.65 -9.18
C TYR A 583 14.26 6.94 -8.10
N SER A 584 14.59 7.61 -6.99
CA SER A 584 15.25 6.98 -5.84
C SER A 584 14.35 5.93 -5.18
N ASP A 585 13.05 6.23 -5.05
CA ASP A 585 12.03 5.32 -4.54
C ASP A 585 11.82 4.11 -5.46
N VAL A 586 11.85 4.32 -6.79
CA VAL A 586 11.73 3.24 -7.79
C VAL A 586 13.00 2.40 -7.89
N ALA A 587 14.19 2.99 -7.71
CA ALA A 587 15.48 2.32 -7.88
C ALA A 587 16.09 1.77 -6.58
N GLY A 588 15.48 2.02 -5.42
CA GLY A 588 15.96 1.54 -4.11
C GLY A 588 17.32 2.12 -3.68
N ARG A 589 17.78 3.21 -4.31
CA ARG A 589 19.07 3.86 -4.04
C ARG A 589 18.95 5.37 -4.20
N ASP A 590 19.76 6.13 -3.49
CA ASP A 590 19.75 7.58 -3.58
C ASP A 590 20.29 8.05 -4.94
N ILE A 591 19.40 8.45 -5.84
CA ILE A 591 19.72 9.08 -7.12
C ILE A 591 19.60 10.59 -6.93
N GLN A 592 20.54 11.33 -7.51
CA GLN A 592 20.57 12.80 -7.45
C GLN A 592 19.21 13.38 -7.86
N HIS A 593 18.63 14.25 -7.01
CA HIS A 593 17.33 14.86 -7.26
C HIS A 593 17.34 15.64 -8.58
N HIS A 594 16.46 15.26 -9.50
CA HIS A 594 16.21 16.04 -10.70
C HIS A 594 15.16 17.11 -10.38
N PRO A 595 15.50 18.41 -10.53
CA PRO A 595 14.57 19.48 -10.24
C PRO A 595 13.32 19.38 -11.11
N LEU A 596 12.21 19.92 -10.62
CA LEU A 596 10.97 20.09 -11.37
C LEU A 596 10.84 21.56 -11.73
N ARG A 597 10.49 21.84 -12.98
CA ARG A 597 9.98 23.14 -13.37
C ARG A 597 8.51 23.27 -12.99
N ARG A 598 7.72 22.20 -13.16
CA ARG A 598 6.27 22.27 -12.99
C ARG A 598 5.63 20.98 -12.49
N VAL A 599 4.58 21.10 -11.69
CA VAL A 599 3.68 20.01 -11.29
C VAL A 599 2.25 20.39 -11.63
N TYR A 600 1.55 19.53 -12.36
CA TYR A 600 0.13 19.70 -12.66
C TYR A 600 -0.71 18.95 -11.63
N MET A 601 -1.42 19.69 -10.78
CA MET A 601 -2.39 19.13 -9.82
C MET A 601 -3.75 19.00 -10.49
N ILE A 602 -4.22 17.77 -10.68
CA ILE A 602 -5.52 17.45 -11.26
C ILE A 602 -6.47 17.05 -10.14
N GLY A 603 -7.52 17.85 -9.93
CA GLY A 603 -8.46 17.69 -8.84
C GLY A 603 -9.89 18.08 -9.18
N ASP A 604 -10.83 17.77 -8.29
CA ASP A 604 -12.27 18.03 -8.46
C ASP A 604 -12.85 18.99 -7.42
N ASN A 605 -12.07 19.35 -6.39
CA ASN A 605 -12.49 20.20 -5.28
C ASN A 605 -11.72 21.53 -5.26
N PRO A 606 -12.37 22.69 -5.55
CA PRO A 606 -11.73 24.00 -5.56
C PRO A 606 -11.09 24.40 -4.24
N GLU A 607 -11.77 24.14 -3.13
CA GLU A 607 -11.32 24.46 -1.77
C GLU A 607 -10.18 23.57 -1.29
N SER A 608 -9.87 22.48 -1.99
CA SER A 608 -8.84 21.52 -1.59
C SER A 608 -7.72 21.45 -2.61
N ASP A 609 -7.99 20.86 -3.78
CA ASP A 609 -7.00 20.59 -4.81
C ASP A 609 -6.49 21.86 -5.47
N ILE A 610 -7.42 22.75 -5.83
CA ILE A 610 -7.11 23.95 -6.61
C ILE A 610 -6.50 25.01 -5.70
N ARG A 611 -7.12 25.25 -4.53
CA ARG A 611 -6.56 26.12 -3.50
C ARG A 611 -5.14 25.70 -3.13
N GLY A 612 -4.95 24.43 -2.76
CA GLY A 612 -3.65 23.95 -2.31
C GLY A 612 -2.56 24.08 -3.37
N ALA A 613 -2.86 23.76 -4.63
CA ALA A 613 -1.89 23.94 -5.71
C ALA A 613 -1.59 25.42 -6.03
N ASN A 614 -2.58 26.31 -5.87
CA ASN A 614 -2.40 27.74 -6.10
C ASN A 614 -1.59 28.43 -4.99
N GLU A 615 -1.75 27.98 -3.74
CA GLU A 615 -1.10 28.57 -2.56
C GLU A 615 0.29 27.96 -2.28
N PHE A 616 0.57 26.77 -2.82
CA PHE A 616 1.84 26.09 -2.58
C PHE A 616 2.96 26.60 -3.48
N HIS A 617 4.01 27.13 -2.85
CA HIS A 617 5.21 27.64 -3.52
C HIS A 617 6.46 27.01 -2.89
N PRO A 618 6.98 25.89 -3.45
CA PRO A 618 8.17 25.24 -2.93
C PRO A 618 9.42 26.11 -3.14
N GLU A 619 10.39 26.00 -2.23
CA GLU A 619 11.62 26.80 -2.23
C GLU A 619 12.51 26.58 -3.46
N ASP A 620 12.37 25.44 -4.14
CA ASP A 620 13.16 25.09 -5.33
C ASP A 620 12.65 25.76 -6.62
N GLY A 621 11.60 26.58 -6.54
CA GLY A 621 11.04 27.33 -7.66
C GLY A 621 10.12 26.52 -8.57
N THR A 622 9.75 25.29 -8.18
CA THR A 622 8.79 24.48 -8.95
C THR A 622 7.40 25.12 -8.95
N GLU A 623 6.83 25.33 -10.14
CA GLU A 623 5.46 25.84 -10.27
C GLU A 623 4.43 24.73 -10.08
N TRP A 624 3.45 24.93 -9.20
CA TRP A 624 2.27 24.06 -9.11
C TRP A 624 1.11 24.70 -9.89
N ILE A 625 0.58 23.98 -10.87
CA ILE A 625 -0.50 24.44 -11.75
C ILE A 625 -1.74 23.57 -11.53
N SER A 626 -2.85 24.21 -11.19
CA SER A 626 -4.10 23.53 -10.87
C SER A 626 -5.00 23.34 -12.10
N ILE A 627 -5.54 22.13 -12.25
CA ILE A 627 -6.50 21.75 -13.29
C ILE A 627 -7.74 21.17 -12.60
N LEU A 628 -8.90 21.77 -12.86
CA LEU A 628 -10.17 21.34 -12.28
C LEU A 628 -10.94 20.45 -13.26
N VAL A 629 -11.34 19.25 -12.82
CA VAL A 629 -12.21 18.37 -13.60
C VAL A 629 -13.68 18.50 -13.18
N ARG A 630 -14.63 18.35 -14.10
CA ARG A 630 -16.08 18.44 -13.84
C ARG A 630 -16.71 17.16 -13.30
N THR A 631 -15.91 16.11 -13.14
CA THR A 631 -16.38 14.77 -12.82
C THR A 631 -16.65 14.53 -11.33
N GLY A 632 -16.36 15.49 -10.44
CA GLY A 632 -16.45 15.33 -8.97
C GLY A 632 -17.24 16.40 -8.21
N VAL A 633 -16.65 16.95 -7.13
CA VAL A 633 -17.27 17.85 -6.15
C VAL A 633 -17.81 19.12 -6.79
N TRP A 634 -16.99 19.80 -7.60
CA TRP A 634 -17.42 21.04 -8.24
C TRP A 634 -18.32 20.80 -9.45
N LYS A 635 -19.43 21.54 -9.47
CA LYS A 635 -20.32 21.64 -10.63
C LYS A 635 -20.77 23.06 -10.76
N LYS A 636 -20.85 23.54 -12.01
CA LYS A 636 -21.45 24.83 -12.30
C LYS A 636 -22.92 24.79 -11.92
N THR A 637 -23.31 25.65 -10.99
CA THR A 637 -24.70 25.83 -10.55
C THR A 637 -25.07 27.31 -10.57
N VAL A 638 -26.35 27.62 -10.33
CA VAL A 638 -26.77 29.02 -10.15
C VAL A 638 -26.15 29.63 -8.90
N ALA A 639 -25.99 28.83 -7.82
CA ALA A 639 -25.39 29.29 -6.57
C ALA A 639 -23.87 29.44 -6.65
N GLU A 640 -23.22 28.66 -7.52
CA GLU A 640 -21.78 28.68 -7.75
C GLU A 640 -21.49 28.62 -9.25
N PRO A 641 -21.52 29.78 -9.96
CA PRO A 641 -21.34 29.83 -11.40
C PRO A 641 -19.88 29.61 -11.83
N GLU A 642 -18.93 29.88 -10.93
CA GLU A 642 -17.48 29.74 -11.10
C GLU A 642 -16.87 29.21 -9.80
N PRO A 643 -15.76 28.45 -9.86
CA PRO A 643 -15.12 27.92 -8.66
C PRO A 643 -14.53 29.05 -7.81
N ARG A 644 -14.65 28.93 -6.47
CA ARG A 644 -14.12 29.94 -5.55
C ARG A 644 -12.61 30.16 -5.67
N HIS A 645 -11.88 29.09 -5.97
CA HIS A 645 -10.46 29.15 -6.32
C HIS A 645 -10.33 28.89 -7.82
N ARG A 646 -9.73 29.84 -8.54
CA ARG A 646 -9.63 29.77 -9.99
C ARG A 646 -8.52 28.80 -10.41
N PRO A 647 -8.83 27.73 -11.18
CA PRO A 647 -7.82 26.86 -11.75
C PRO A 647 -7.20 27.47 -13.01
N ALA A 648 -6.10 26.91 -13.50
CA ALA A 648 -5.54 27.28 -14.79
C ALA A 648 -6.47 26.92 -15.95
N VAL A 649 -7.15 25.77 -15.84
CA VAL A 649 -8.19 25.33 -16.79
C VAL A 649 -9.25 24.48 -16.08
N ILE A 650 -10.47 24.50 -16.63
CA ILE A 650 -11.55 23.59 -16.24
C ILE A 650 -11.83 22.66 -17.44
N VAL A 651 -11.74 21.35 -17.22
CA VAL A 651 -11.90 20.31 -18.25
C VAL A 651 -12.95 19.28 -17.84
N ASP A 652 -13.42 18.48 -18.79
CA ASP A 652 -14.51 17.55 -18.50
C ASP A 652 -14.04 16.34 -17.69
N ASP A 653 -12.84 15.81 -17.96
CA ASP A 653 -12.28 14.66 -17.25
C ASP A 653 -10.74 14.67 -17.12
N VAL A 654 -10.21 13.62 -16.51
CA VAL A 654 -8.77 13.45 -16.26
C VAL A 654 -7.95 13.25 -17.54
N MET A 655 -8.52 12.68 -18.61
CA MET A 655 -7.78 12.54 -19.87
C MET A 655 -7.63 13.90 -20.54
N GLU A 656 -8.69 14.71 -20.57
CA GLU A 656 -8.59 16.08 -21.05
C GLU A 656 -7.62 16.91 -20.23
N ALA A 657 -7.56 16.71 -18.90
CA ALA A 657 -6.58 17.36 -18.05
C ALA A 657 -5.14 17.00 -18.44
N VAL A 658 -4.87 15.70 -18.64
CA VAL A 658 -3.54 15.22 -19.08
C VAL A 658 -3.22 15.74 -20.47
N SER A 659 -4.16 15.68 -21.41
CA SER A 659 -3.96 16.19 -22.78
C SER A 659 -3.65 17.68 -22.78
N TRP A 660 -4.41 18.48 -22.05
CA TRP A 660 -4.17 19.93 -21.93
C TRP A 660 -2.80 20.24 -21.33
N ALA A 661 -2.40 19.53 -20.27
CA ALA A 661 -1.08 19.70 -19.67
C ALA A 661 0.04 19.33 -20.66
N LEU A 662 -0.12 18.24 -21.41
CA LEU A 662 0.84 17.83 -22.44
C LEU A 662 0.94 18.85 -23.58
N GLU A 663 -0.19 19.40 -24.04
CA GLU A 663 -0.24 20.47 -25.04
C GLU A 663 0.47 21.74 -24.52
N ASN A 664 0.25 22.10 -23.25
CA ASN A 664 0.89 23.25 -22.60
C ASN A 664 2.42 23.07 -22.46
N GLU A 665 2.89 21.82 -22.47
CA GLU A 665 4.32 21.46 -22.49
C GLU A 665 4.86 21.22 -23.92
N GLY A 666 4.10 21.58 -24.95
CA GLY A 666 4.50 21.47 -26.35
C GLY A 666 4.55 20.04 -26.89
N GLN A 667 3.88 19.08 -26.23
CA GLN A 667 3.76 17.71 -26.71
C GLN A 667 2.53 17.57 -27.63
N SER A 668 2.73 16.95 -28.79
CA SER A 668 1.64 16.62 -29.72
C SER A 668 0.83 15.46 -29.16
N THR A 669 -0.42 15.71 -28.77
CA THR A 669 -1.38 14.66 -28.44
C THR A 669 -2.15 14.30 -29.71
N ASP A 670 -1.76 13.23 -30.41
CA ASP A 670 -2.62 12.58 -31.41
C ASP A 670 -3.76 11.87 -30.67
N THR A 671 -4.70 12.65 -30.13
CA THR A 671 -5.94 12.14 -29.54
C THR A 671 -7.09 12.67 -30.39
N PRO A 672 -7.99 11.80 -30.90
CA PRO A 672 -9.11 12.27 -31.70
C PRO A 672 -10.00 13.15 -30.81
N ARG A 673 -10.01 14.46 -31.08
CA ARG A 673 -11.02 15.37 -30.52
C ARG A 673 -12.39 14.80 -30.84
N CYS A 674 -13.09 14.27 -29.85
CA CYS A 674 -14.51 14.03 -29.97
C CYS A 674 -15.17 15.42 -30.02
N LYS A 675 -15.35 15.96 -31.22
CA LYS A 675 -16.14 17.16 -31.44
C LYS A 675 -17.60 16.82 -31.13
N MET A 676 -18.03 16.96 -29.88
CA MET A 676 -19.43 17.32 -29.64
C MET A 676 -19.54 18.81 -29.92
N ARG A 677 -19.94 19.12 -31.16
CA ARG A 677 -20.53 20.40 -31.50
C ARG A 677 -21.73 20.62 -30.59
N SER A 678 -21.74 21.77 -29.96
CA SER A 678 -22.91 22.45 -29.41
C SER A 678 -24.09 22.39 -30.39
N GLU A 679 -25.15 21.68 -30.03
CA GLU A 679 -26.52 22.03 -30.41
C GLU A 679 -27.45 21.70 -29.23
N LEU A 680 -28.14 22.76 -28.75
CA LEU A 680 -29.19 22.88 -27.72
C LEU A 680 -28.77 23.01 -26.25
#